data_AF-A0A074VN03-F1
#
_entry.id   AF-A0A074VN03-F1
#
_cell.length_a   1.000
_cell.length_b   1.000
_cell.length_c   1.000
_cell.angle_alpha   90.00
_cell.angle_beta   90.00
_cell.angle_gamma   90.00
#
_symmetry.space_group_name_H-M   'P 1'
#
loop_
_entity.id
_entity.type
_entity.pdbx_description
1 polymer ?
#
loop_
_entity_poly.entity_id
_entity_poly.type
_entity_poly.pdbx_seq_one_letter_code
_entity_poly.pdbx_strand_id
1 'polypeptide(L)'
;MYDDSPVPPPAQSKGKRRFGAEDQQTQVPQKKRKLVLTAERYFSPAVPTVANLPAEVWQHVFLYLTPDDLSRCLRVSRLFRSYLTDLTATMSIRLPPHRSGLKLIDSEAIWTSARKLFAPNLPRPLAGFTEMHMFQLLGGGDCQACGALPLQPNQPTTLFDAGPGHGGVRVIWSFSARLCSECFELYSDVDVVVSPVNPLRAGLPYAFCTPDLHYIPATLQAQAAASIKGTMFKVYSQKHIDDLQQEHQNAMEFGTAAAEEWVKGLPLLGKQQMADAARWERWEAQLPLGSDISKEWRAPRNLKEVNEARASRRADIERRCYHEFQPPLMPNVLQHMESFHAAMQITTPLTDSAWEVLKPRLYAQRDAAEQIEYMREEQMRALQATIPDPAYQAMYSQPVDPTVLQRQYEAAQAPIRKKLGMYADDLIRIKWKKGKVLNRDNCPEFAVEVLLYARNRFVQVERPHDLPPDQMTDESDPWFVSLENMRWLYDQKVKTYTDKHLRELFHCTECKSAGKSYAFEGMIQHYGAKHTSEFSRGNIVVHWQSAEWPEESPLEPCNGAIPDPTLPPKPDKKATEGGDASQYQAVDEYGASAQPGYPAYQNGSWPATDQAGYSAYPPDAHGYTPYGYPYASGTPADPHHQHGYYPPPVNPASLHHDQIDFLANVARELWDTTAGVQGLEESVRVHTVLHHVVLRFKAHFGLEPSLDMLTDALANHNLMRPLKEASGMACMTCISSNLDGFVAFKPYAKRIADYKLYNTSSLITHFKTVHLGSDSGLDWKEDMIELPEDDNIRELLIAIGMNDEKLGLIAQVFPKLFPNPLPKIG
;
A
#
# COMPACT_ATOMS: atom_id res chain seq x y z
N MET A 1 -84.03 -37.01 28.97
CA MET A 1 -83.91 -37.89 27.79
C MET A 1 -82.89 -37.26 26.83
N TYR A 2 -82.22 -38.09 26.03
CA TYR A 2 -81.68 -37.87 24.67
C TYR A 2 -81.85 -36.47 24.02
N ASP A 3 -80.88 -35.93 23.26
CA ASP A 3 -79.46 -36.31 22.98
C ASP A 3 -78.71 -35.11 22.31
N ASP A 4 -77.66 -35.40 21.54
CA ASP A 4 -76.90 -34.60 20.56
C ASP A 4 -75.69 -33.79 21.07
N SER A 5 -74.67 -34.53 21.53
CA SER A 5 -73.47 -34.91 20.72
C SER A 5 -72.95 -33.97 19.60
N PRO A 6 -71.65 -34.06 19.18
CA PRO A 6 -70.43 -34.55 19.86
C PRO A 6 -69.24 -33.54 19.80
N VAL A 7 -68.31 -33.43 20.77
CA VAL A 7 -67.17 -34.35 21.10
C VAL A 7 -66.14 -34.50 19.95
N PRO A 8 -64.80 -34.56 20.18
CA PRO A 8 -63.95 -34.25 21.36
C PRO A 8 -62.58 -33.57 20.92
N PRO A 9 -61.40 -33.71 21.60
CA PRO A 9 -61.10 -34.16 22.97
C PRO A 9 -60.27 -33.18 23.83
N PRO A 10 -60.16 -33.43 25.17
CA PRO A 10 -59.62 -32.48 26.14
C PRO A 10 -58.59 -33.13 27.10
N ALA A 11 -58.56 -32.63 28.35
CA ALA A 11 -58.10 -33.29 29.59
C ALA A 11 -56.58 -33.34 29.85
N GLN A 12 -56.03 -33.03 31.04
CA GLN A 12 -56.44 -33.25 32.46
C GLN A 12 -56.18 -34.68 32.97
N SER A 13 -55.82 -34.93 34.24
CA SER A 13 -55.21 -34.10 35.30
C SER A 13 -54.81 -34.97 36.53
N LYS A 14 -54.20 -34.38 37.58
CA LYS A 14 -54.21 -34.78 39.02
C LYS A 14 -53.93 -36.28 39.33
N GLY A 15 -52.85 -36.67 39.99
CA GLY A 15 -52.21 -36.07 41.18
C GLY A 15 -52.41 -36.98 42.42
N LYS A 16 -51.62 -36.83 43.49
CA LYS A 16 -51.87 -37.46 44.82
C LYS A 16 -50.90 -36.96 45.92
N ARG A 17 -51.50 -36.46 47.02
CA ARG A 17 -51.17 -36.71 48.46
C ARG A 17 -49.75 -36.41 49.03
N ARG A 18 -49.56 -36.19 50.34
CA ARG A 18 -50.35 -35.52 51.44
C ARG A 18 -49.50 -35.61 52.73
N PHE A 19 -49.32 -34.51 53.48
CA PHE A 19 -48.63 -34.44 54.80
C PHE A 19 -47.13 -34.83 54.83
N GLY A 20 -46.32 -34.32 55.76
CA GLY A 20 -46.62 -33.39 56.85
C GLY A 20 -45.34 -32.86 57.52
N ALA A 21 -45.46 -32.47 58.80
CA ALA A 21 -44.48 -31.79 59.65
C ALA A 21 -44.35 -30.27 59.44
N GLU A 22 -44.69 -29.58 60.52
CA GLU A 22 -44.30 -28.25 60.96
C GLU A 22 -42.74 -28.04 60.98
N ASP A 23 -42.16 -26.85 61.22
CA ASP A 23 -42.73 -25.62 61.80
C ASP A 23 -42.02 -24.31 61.34
N GLN A 24 -42.29 -23.22 62.05
CA GLN A 24 -42.01 -21.83 61.76
C GLN A 24 -40.52 -21.44 61.55
N GLN A 25 -40.34 -20.68 60.48
CA GLN A 25 -39.52 -19.46 60.37
C GLN A 25 -38.33 -19.28 61.34
N THR A 26 -37.13 -19.36 60.78
CA THR A 26 -36.04 -18.43 61.13
C THR A 26 -35.53 -17.78 59.85
N GLN A 27 -35.51 -16.45 59.78
CA GLN A 27 -35.10 -15.74 58.57
C GLN A 27 -33.58 -15.82 58.38
N VAL A 28 -33.14 -16.30 57.21
CA VAL A 28 -31.74 -16.27 56.77
C VAL A 28 -31.63 -15.40 55.52
N PRO A 29 -30.72 -14.42 55.45
CA PRO A 29 -30.64 -13.49 54.31
C PRO A 29 -30.25 -14.23 53.03
N GLN A 30 -30.97 -13.97 51.93
CA GLN A 30 -30.71 -14.61 50.63
C GLN A 30 -29.36 -14.19 50.05
N LYS A 31 -28.36 -15.08 50.12
CA LYS A 31 -27.10 -14.93 49.40
C LYS A 31 -27.36 -14.87 47.89
N LYS A 32 -27.18 -13.69 47.28
CA LYS A 32 -27.14 -13.49 45.83
C LYS A 32 -26.07 -14.43 45.23
N ARG A 33 -26.48 -15.51 44.56
CA ARG A 33 -25.54 -16.46 43.93
C ARG A 33 -24.70 -15.75 42.87
N LYS A 34 -23.39 -15.59 43.15
CA LYS A 34 -22.37 -15.18 42.19
C LYS A 34 -22.32 -16.24 41.08
N LEU A 35 -22.56 -15.86 39.83
CA LEU A 35 -22.41 -16.78 38.70
C LEU A 35 -20.91 -16.81 38.37
N VAL A 36 -20.25 -17.91 38.72
CA VAL A 36 -18.85 -18.20 38.40
C VAL A 36 -18.83 -19.51 37.63
N LEU A 37 -18.08 -19.57 36.52
CA LEU A 37 -17.81 -20.82 35.83
C LEU A 37 -16.72 -21.61 36.57
N THR A 38 -17.08 -22.26 37.68
CA THR A 38 -16.18 -23.21 38.35
C THR A 38 -16.06 -24.50 37.55
N ALA A 39 -14.87 -25.10 37.54
CA ALA A 39 -14.55 -26.32 36.79
C ALA A 39 -15.39 -27.55 37.18
N GLU A 40 -16.12 -27.49 38.29
CA GLU A 40 -16.98 -28.56 38.81
C GLU A 40 -18.31 -28.71 38.05
N ARG A 41 -18.68 -27.76 37.19
CA ARG A 41 -19.88 -27.87 36.34
C ARG A 41 -19.66 -28.73 35.10
N TYR A 42 -19.26 -29.98 35.33
CA TYR A 42 -19.59 -31.05 34.38
C TYR A 42 -21.11 -31.11 34.20
N PHE A 43 -21.56 -31.60 33.04
CA PHE A 43 -22.97 -31.61 32.60
C PHE A 43 -23.59 -30.28 32.14
N SER A 44 -22.82 -29.43 31.45
CA SER A 44 -23.33 -28.83 30.20
C SER A 44 -22.20 -28.50 29.22
N PRO A 45 -22.17 -29.06 27.99
CA PRO A 45 -21.07 -28.88 27.03
C PRO A 45 -21.19 -27.61 26.17
N ALA A 46 -22.08 -26.68 26.51
CA ALA A 46 -22.28 -25.43 25.77
C ALA A 46 -22.02 -24.23 26.67
N VAL A 47 -21.13 -23.33 26.24
CA VAL A 47 -20.98 -22.01 26.85
C VAL A 47 -22.30 -21.25 26.63
N PRO A 48 -22.93 -20.65 27.67
CA PRO A 48 -24.23 -19.99 27.50
C PRO A 48 -24.15 -18.83 26.50
N THR A 49 -25.16 -18.71 25.63
CA THR A 49 -25.23 -17.71 24.56
C THR A 49 -25.75 -16.35 25.05
N VAL A 50 -25.47 -15.27 24.30
CA VAL A 50 -26.00 -13.92 24.55
C VAL A 50 -26.62 -13.38 23.28
N ALA A 51 -27.83 -12.81 23.38
CA ALA A 51 -28.58 -12.25 22.24
C ALA A 51 -28.69 -13.24 21.05
N ASN A 52 -28.90 -14.52 21.36
CA ASN A 52 -28.94 -15.64 20.42
C ASN A 52 -27.64 -15.92 19.62
N LEU A 53 -26.52 -15.26 19.97
CA LEU A 53 -25.21 -15.51 19.37
C LEU A 53 -24.31 -16.40 20.28
N PRO A 54 -23.54 -17.33 19.69
CA PRO A 54 -22.51 -18.11 20.39
C PRO A 54 -21.40 -17.25 21.02
N ALA A 55 -20.71 -17.80 22.01
CA ALA A 55 -19.62 -17.11 22.71
C ALA A 55 -18.43 -16.82 21.78
N GLU A 56 -18.16 -17.73 20.84
CA GLU A 56 -17.10 -17.62 19.82
C GLU A 56 -17.35 -16.43 18.88
N VAL A 57 -18.60 -16.11 18.57
CA VAL A 57 -18.97 -14.93 17.76
C VAL A 57 -18.75 -13.65 18.55
N TRP A 58 -19.17 -13.61 19.83
CA TRP A 58 -18.92 -12.46 20.69
C TRP A 58 -17.42 -12.23 20.95
N GLN A 59 -16.65 -13.28 21.21
CA GLN A 59 -15.20 -13.19 21.35
C GLN A 59 -14.52 -12.73 20.07
N HIS A 60 -14.98 -13.17 18.89
CA HIS A 60 -14.47 -12.65 17.62
C HIS A 60 -14.77 -11.15 17.44
N VAL A 61 -15.97 -10.67 17.82
CA VAL A 61 -16.28 -9.22 17.86
C VAL A 61 -15.36 -8.49 18.85
N PHE A 62 -15.08 -9.07 20.02
CA PHE A 62 -14.22 -8.47 21.05
C PHE A 62 -12.76 -8.27 20.59
N LEU A 63 -12.25 -9.05 19.64
CA LEU A 63 -10.90 -8.84 19.07
C LEU A 63 -10.73 -7.48 18.38
N TYR A 64 -11.83 -6.84 17.96
CA TYR A 64 -11.84 -5.54 17.28
C TYR A 64 -12.17 -4.37 18.21
N LEU A 65 -12.33 -4.60 19.53
CA LEU A 65 -12.66 -3.57 20.50
C LEU A 65 -11.43 -3.02 21.22
N THR A 66 -11.51 -1.73 21.59
CA THR A 66 -10.50 -1.07 22.40
C THR A 66 -10.48 -1.65 23.83
N PRO A 67 -9.38 -1.55 24.59
CA PRO A 67 -9.36 -1.93 26.01
C PRO A 67 -10.41 -1.19 26.86
N ASP A 68 -10.73 0.06 26.48
CA ASP A 68 -11.81 0.87 27.05
C ASP A 68 -13.19 0.23 26.82
N ASP A 69 -13.47 -0.22 25.60
CA ASP A 69 -14.73 -0.83 25.23
C ASP A 69 -14.88 -2.26 25.76
N LEU A 70 -13.80 -3.04 25.82
CA LEU A 70 -13.76 -4.30 26.56
C LEU A 70 -14.09 -4.07 28.05
N SER A 71 -13.52 -3.04 28.66
CA SER A 71 -13.80 -2.65 30.05
C SER A 71 -15.25 -2.20 30.26
N ARG A 72 -15.89 -1.62 29.24
CA ARG A 72 -17.34 -1.35 29.23
C ARG A 72 -18.15 -2.65 29.10
N CYS A 73 -17.76 -3.58 28.22
CA CYS A 73 -18.40 -4.89 28.05
C CYS A 73 -18.43 -5.73 29.34
N LEU A 74 -17.40 -5.64 30.20
CA LEU A 74 -17.37 -6.24 31.55
C LEU A 74 -18.51 -5.77 32.49
N ARG A 75 -19.23 -4.69 32.12
CA ARG A 75 -20.36 -4.09 32.86
C ARG A 75 -21.70 -4.32 32.17
N VAL A 76 -21.73 -4.59 30.86
CA VAL A 76 -22.96 -4.77 30.05
C VAL A 76 -23.66 -6.10 30.36
N SER A 77 -22.91 -7.20 30.49
CA SER A 77 -23.49 -8.53 30.73
C SER A 77 -22.58 -9.39 31.61
N ARG A 78 -23.18 -10.20 32.49
CA ARG A 78 -22.45 -11.22 33.27
C ARG A 78 -21.77 -12.25 32.38
N LEU A 79 -22.36 -12.57 31.23
CA LEU A 79 -21.80 -13.50 30.25
C LEU A 79 -20.68 -12.83 29.45
N PHE A 80 -20.80 -11.55 29.06
CA PHE A 80 -19.69 -10.81 28.46
C PHE A 80 -18.48 -10.71 29.39
N ARG A 81 -18.72 -10.44 30.68
CA ARG A 81 -17.67 -10.55 31.71
C ARG A 81 -17.03 -11.94 31.68
N SER A 82 -17.83 -13.00 31.78
CA SER A 82 -17.32 -14.38 31.79
C SER A 82 -16.51 -14.74 30.54
N TYR A 83 -16.93 -14.28 29.35
CA TYR A 83 -16.18 -14.45 28.08
C TYR A 83 -14.83 -13.71 28.04
N LEU A 84 -14.66 -12.70 28.91
CA LEU A 84 -13.50 -11.80 29.01
C LEU A 84 -12.68 -11.99 30.30
N THR A 85 -13.10 -12.90 31.20
CA THR A 85 -12.39 -13.17 32.47
C THR A 85 -12.28 -14.64 32.86
N ASP A 86 -13.18 -15.53 32.41
CA ASP A 86 -13.32 -16.89 32.97
C ASP A 86 -12.89 -18.01 32.00
N LEU A 87 -12.82 -17.73 30.69
CA LEU A 87 -12.53 -18.74 29.68
C LEU A 87 -11.03 -18.89 29.45
N THR A 88 -10.49 -20.09 29.75
CA THR A 88 -9.08 -20.42 29.58
C THR A 88 -8.81 -21.25 28.32
N ALA A 89 -7.57 -21.25 27.83
CA ALA A 89 -7.10 -22.07 26.71
C ALA A 89 -7.43 -23.57 26.86
N THR A 90 -7.45 -24.11 28.08
CA THR A 90 -7.84 -25.51 28.33
C THR A 90 -9.33 -25.76 28.03
N MET A 91 -10.20 -24.76 28.18
CA MET A 91 -11.61 -24.89 27.81
C MET A 91 -11.82 -24.76 26.30
N SER A 92 -11.09 -23.87 25.61
CA SER A 92 -11.21 -23.72 24.15
C SER A 92 -10.73 -24.94 23.36
N ILE A 93 -9.80 -25.73 23.91
CA ILE A 93 -9.33 -26.98 23.29
C ILE A 93 -10.34 -28.14 23.46
N ARG A 94 -11.15 -28.15 24.53
CA ARG A 94 -12.05 -29.27 24.86
C ARG A 94 -13.44 -29.19 24.21
N LEU A 95 -13.77 -28.06 23.59
CA LEU A 95 -15.07 -27.84 22.95
C LEU A 95 -14.97 -28.04 21.43
N PRO A 96 -15.83 -28.87 20.81
CA PRO A 96 -15.81 -29.06 19.37
C PRO A 96 -16.18 -27.74 18.65
N PRO A 97 -15.48 -27.36 17.56
CA PRO A 97 -15.75 -26.11 16.87
C PRO A 97 -17.18 -26.09 16.34
N HIS A 98 -17.91 -24.99 16.59
CA HIS A 98 -19.27 -24.84 16.11
C HIS A 98 -19.29 -24.69 14.58
N ARG A 99 -20.47 -24.90 13.96
CA ARG A 99 -20.65 -24.93 12.47
C ARG A 99 -20.20 -23.66 11.73
N SER A 100 -19.90 -22.59 12.46
CA SER A 100 -19.38 -21.31 11.99
C SER A 100 -17.85 -21.26 11.78
N GLY A 101 -17.11 -22.33 12.10
CA GLY A 101 -15.65 -22.41 11.92
C GLY A 101 -14.82 -21.62 12.96
N LEU A 102 -15.40 -20.57 13.55
CA LEU A 102 -14.85 -19.88 14.72
C LEU A 102 -14.68 -20.86 15.90
N LYS A 103 -13.53 -20.75 16.56
CA LYS A 103 -13.22 -21.44 17.82
C LYS A 103 -13.39 -20.49 18.99
N LEU A 104 -13.66 -21.04 20.17
CA LEU A 104 -13.57 -20.29 21.43
C LEU A 104 -12.13 -19.83 21.63
N ILE A 105 -11.94 -18.64 22.20
CA ILE A 105 -10.64 -18.01 22.42
C ILE A 105 -10.40 -17.89 23.93
N ASP A 106 -9.15 -17.99 24.33
CA ASP A 106 -8.73 -17.68 25.70
C ASP A 106 -9.01 -16.19 26.03
N SER A 107 -9.56 -15.90 27.20
CA SER A 107 -9.97 -14.55 27.58
C SER A 107 -8.81 -13.56 27.57
N GLU A 108 -7.62 -14.00 28.00
CA GLU A 108 -6.42 -13.17 28.08
C GLU A 108 -5.83 -12.91 26.69
N ALA A 109 -5.99 -13.85 25.76
CA ALA A 109 -5.61 -13.63 24.36
C ALA A 109 -6.44 -12.51 23.69
N ILE A 110 -7.68 -12.27 24.13
CA ILE A 110 -8.51 -11.14 23.64
C ILE A 110 -7.93 -9.80 24.13
N TRP A 111 -7.64 -9.67 25.43
CA TRP A 111 -7.01 -8.47 25.98
C TRP A 111 -5.59 -8.24 25.41
N THR A 112 -4.82 -9.32 25.21
CA THR A 112 -3.52 -9.30 24.53
C THR A 112 -3.65 -8.78 23.09
N SER A 113 -4.71 -9.16 22.37
CA SER A 113 -5.00 -8.66 21.02
C SER A 113 -5.33 -7.16 21.08
N ALA A 114 -6.18 -6.73 22.01
CA ALA A 114 -6.54 -5.32 22.17
C ALA A 114 -5.32 -4.44 22.49
N ARG A 115 -4.40 -4.87 23.38
CA ARG A 115 -3.13 -4.14 23.61
C ARG A 115 -2.29 -4.06 22.33
N LYS A 116 -2.07 -5.18 21.63
CA LYS A 116 -1.27 -5.22 20.40
C LYS A 116 -1.85 -4.34 19.27
N LEU A 117 -3.17 -4.25 19.15
CA LEU A 117 -3.84 -3.50 18.08
C LEU A 117 -3.95 -2.01 18.38
N PHE A 118 -4.27 -1.64 19.62
CA PHE A 118 -4.65 -0.27 19.98
C PHE A 118 -3.66 0.46 20.90
N ALA A 119 -2.74 -0.26 21.56
CA ALA A 119 -1.72 0.29 22.44
C ALA A 119 -0.35 -0.44 22.28
N PRO A 120 0.23 -0.50 21.06
CA PRO A 120 1.41 -1.32 20.77
C PRO A 120 2.66 -0.93 21.56
N ASN A 121 2.78 0.36 21.94
CA ASN A 121 3.89 0.87 22.76
C ASN A 121 3.78 0.47 24.24
N LEU A 122 2.62 -0.04 24.69
CA LEU A 122 2.38 -0.39 26.08
C LEU A 122 3.14 -1.68 26.43
N PRO A 123 3.94 -1.72 27.52
CA PRO A 123 4.68 -2.91 27.90
C PRO A 123 3.76 -4.13 28.10
N ARG A 124 4.33 -5.34 28.01
CA ARG A 124 3.62 -6.56 28.47
C ARG A 124 3.27 -6.44 29.96
N PRO A 125 2.26 -7.17 30.47
CA PRO A 125 1.95 -7.18 31.89
C PRO A 125 3.13 -7.46 32.82
N LEU A 126 2.96 -7.10 34.09
CA LEU A 126 3.86 -7.53 35.15
C LEU A 126 3.70 -9.03 35.40
N ALA A 127 4.75 -9.70 35.86
CA ALA A 127 4.71 -11.12 36.18
C ALA A 127 3.59 -11.45 37.18
N GLY A 128 2.70 -12.38 36.81
CA GLY A 128 1.51 -12.74 37.60
C GLY A 128 0.26 -11.87 37.38
N PHE A 129 0.36 -10.79 36.59
CA PHE A 129 -0.77 -9.90 36.28
C PHE A 129 -1.29 -10.12 34.85
N THR A 130 -2.59 -9.92 34.68
CA THR A 130 -3.25 -9.95 33.37
C THR A 130 -3.22 -8.58 32.69
N GLU A 131 -3.31 -8.56 31.36
CA GLU A 131 -3.56 -7.39 30.53
C GLU A 131 -4.76 -6.59 31.09
N MET A 132 -5.85 -7.27 31.49
CA MET A 132 -7.01 -6.64 32.15
C MET A 132 -6.64 -5.95 33.47
N HIS A 133 -5.83 -6.57 34.35
CA HIS A 133 -5.40 -5.92 35.59
C HIS A 133 -4.49 -4.72 35.32
N MET A 134 -3.63 -4.78 34.30
CA MET A 134 -2.82 -3.63 33.90
C MET A 134 -3.69 -2.47 33.40
N PHE A 135 -4.70 -2.73 32.56
CA PHE A 135 -5.64 -1.70 32.11
C PHE A 135 -6.46 -1.10 33.25
N GLN A 136 -6.80 -1.89 34.28
CA GLN A 136 -7.43 -1.36 35.51
C GLN A 136 -6.47 -0.50 36.33
N LEU A 137 -5.21 -0.91 36.49
CA LEU A 137 -4.17 -0.15 37.19
C LEU A 137 -3.88 1.20 36.50
N LEU A 138 -3.83 1.19 35.17
CA LEU A 138 -3.59 2.34 34.30
C LEU A 138 -4.81 3.28 34.17
N GLY A 139 -6.02 2.73 34.13
CA GLY A 139 -7.27 3.48 33.92
C GLY A 139 -8.01 3.89 35.20
N GLY A 140 -7.69 3.31 36.35
CA GLY A 140 -8.25 3.70 37.65
C GLY A 140 -7.79 5.09 38.10
N GLY A 141 -8.60 5.74 38.96
CA GLY A 141 -8.25 7.03 39.58
C GLY A 141 -8.10 6.95 41.11
N ASP A 142 -8.62 5.87 41.69
CA ASP A 142 -8.74 5.59 43.11
C ASP A 142 -7.61 4.69 43.65
N CYS A 143 -7.32 4.83 44.94
CA CYS A 143 -6.42 3.92 45.66
C CYS A 143 -7.06 2.53 45.79
N GLN A 144 -6.40 1.50 45.27
CA GLN A 144 -6.93 0.13 45.25
C GLN A 144 -6.99 -0.53 46.63
N ALA A 145 -6.32 0.03 47.64
CA ALA A 145 -6.36 -0.47 49.02
C ALA A 145 -7.55 0.08 49.83
N CYS A 146 -7.87 1.38 49.71
CA CYS A 146 -8.87 2.06 50.54
C CYS A 146 -10.02 2.74 49.78
N GLY A 147 -9.95 2.83 48.45
CA GLY A 147 -10.94 3.51 47.61
C GLY A 147 -10.84 5.05 47.61
N ALA A 148 -9.82 5.63 48.25
CA ALA A 148 -9.62 7.09 48.27
C ALA A 148 -9.34 7.64 46.86
N LEU A 149 -10.02 8.73 46.51
CA LEU A 149 -9.74 9.53 45.32
C LEU A 149 -8.73 10.64 45.65
N PRO A 150 -7.87 11.07 44.72
CA PRO A 150 -6.96 12.18 44.94
C PRO A 150 -7.73 13.47 45.19
N LEU A 151 -7.32 14.24 46.20
CA LEU A 151 -7.98 15.48 46.61
C LEU A 151 -7.84 16.59 45.55
N GLN A 152 -6.74 16.59 44.81
CA GLN A 152 -6.46 17.49 43.69
C GLN A 152 -5.69 16.74 42.59
N PRO A 153 -5.74 17.18 41.31
CA PRO A 153 -4.87 16.65 40.26
C PRO A 153 -3.41 16.98 40.59
N ASN A 154 -2.53 15.97 40.62
CA ASN A 154 -1.12 16.24 40.89
C ASN A 154 -0.49 17.02 39.72
N GLN A 155 0.31 18.04 40.03
CA GLN A 155 1.02 18.89 39.08
C GLN A 155 2.52 18.88 39.41
N PRO A 156 3.25 17.79 39.09
CA PRO A 156 4.65 17.69 39.43
C PRO A 156 5.51 18.73 38.72
N THR A 157 6.38 19.35 39.51
CA THR A 157 7.40 20.30 39.07
C THR A 157 8.71 19.62 38.68
N THR A 158 8.90 18.36 39.10
CA THR A 158 10.09 17.52 38.87
C THR A 158 9.69 16.06 38.63
N LEU A 159 10.66 15.19 38.29
CA LEU A 159 10.42 13.74 38.23
C LEU A 159 10.18 13.09 39.61
N PHE A 160 10.33 13.83 40.70
CA PHE A 160 10.41 13.32 42.07
C PHE A 160 9.18 13.64 42.94
N ASP A 161 8.36 14.63 42.55
CA ASP A 161 7.07 15.01 43.17
C ASP A 161 5.84 14.47 42.40
N ALA A 162 6.07 13.57 41.43
CA ALA A 162 5.02 12.95 40.59
C ALA A 162 4.02 12.03 41.32
N GLY A 163 4.10 11.92 42.66
CA GLY A 163 3.08 11.32 43.52
C GLY A 163 3.50 9.98 44.15
N PRO A 164 2.71 9.40 45.08
CA PRO A 164 1.37 9.86 45.45
C PRO A 164 1.38 11.20 46.17
N GLY A 165 2.22 11.38 47.20
CA GLY A 165 2.24 12.61 48.02
C GLY A 165 0.96 12.80 48.82
N HIS A 166 0.97 13.73 49.79
CA HIS A 166 -0.17 13.96 50.69
C HIS A 166 -1.49 14.24 49.95
N GLY A 167 -2.46 13.34 50.10
CA GLY A 167 -3.78 13.43 49.48
C GLY A 167 -3.81 13.15 47.97
N GLY A 168 -2.69 12.72 47.38
CA GLY A 168 -2.61 12.25 45.99
C GLY A 168 -2.68 10.73 45.87
N VAL A 169 -2.74 10.22 44.63
CA VAL A 169 -2.84 8.80 44.31
C VAL A 169 -1.97 8.48 43.10
N ARG A 170 -1.12 7.45 43.16
CA ARG A 170 -0.24 7.03 42.05
C ARG A 170 -0.12 5.50 41.96
N VAL A 171 0.19 5.00 40.77
CA VAL A 171 0.69 3.63 40.56
C VAL A 171 2.10 3.51 41.12
N ILE A 172 2.36 2.47 41.91
CA ILE A 172 3.68 2.07 42.39
C ILE A 172 4.07 0.78 41.67
N TRP A 173 4.97 0.84 40.69
CA TRP A 173 5.22 -0.29 39.80
C TRP A 173 5.83 -1.50 40.50
N SER A 174 6.70 -1.30 41.49
CA SER A 174 7.27 -2.38 42.29
C SER A 174 6.28 -3.02 43.27
N PHE A 175 5.10 -2.42 43.47
CA PHE A 175 4.00 -3.02 44.24
C PHE A 175 2.80 -3.41 43.37
N SER A 176 2.88 -3.23 42.03
CA SER A 176 1.82 -3.54 41.06
C SER A 176 0.45 -2.92 41.38
N ALA A 177 0.43 -1.82 42.15
CA ALA A 177 -0.77 -1.31 42.81
C ALA A 177 -0.84 0.22 42.78
N ARG A 178 -2.05 0.76 42.74
CA ARG A 178 -2.35 2.20 42.83
C ARG A 178 -2.69 2.57 44.27
N LEU A 179 -1.88 3.43 44.88
CA LEU A 179 -1.92 3.75 46.32
C LEU A 179 -2.02 5.27 46.54
N CYS A 180 -2.69 5.68 47.61
CA CYS A 180 -2.62 7.04 48.18
C CYS A 180 -1.43 7.16 49.14
N SER A 181 -1.15 8.36 49.65
CA SER A 181 -0.12 8.59 50.68
C SER A 181 -0.24 7.64 51.88
N GLU A 182 -1.44 7.46 52.42
CA GLU A 182 -1.70 6.72 53.66
C GLU A 182 -1.66 5.19 53.45
N CYS A 183 -1.78 4.72 52.21
CA CYS A 183 -1.60 3.31 51.85
C CYS A 183 -0.23 3.03 51.21
N PHE A 184 0.56 4.08 50.96
CA PHE A 184 1.97 4.02 50.60
C PHE A 184 2.89 4.25 51.82
N GLU A 185 2.33 4.71 52.94
CA GLU A 185 2.92 4.59 54.29
C GLU A 185 3.05 3.10 54.64
N LEU A 186 4.27 2.60 54.47
CA LEU A 186 4.59 1.18 54.35
C LEU A 186 5.84 0.84 55.14
N TYR A 187 6.03 -0.44 55.45
CA TYR A 187 7.10 -0.94 56.32
C TYR A 187 8.46 -0.41 55.88
N SER A 188 9.14 0.31 56.76
CA SER A 188 10.44 0.89 56.45
C SER A 188 11.51 -0.19 56.33
N ASP A 189 12.62 0.17 55.71
CA ASP A 189 13.79 -0.69 55.62
C ASP A 189 14.25 -1.21 56.99
N VAL A 190 14.08 -0.41 58.06
CA VAL A 190 14.42 -0.78 59.44
C VAL A 190 13.44 -1.80 60.00
N ASP A 191 12.14 -1.60 59.81
CA ASP A 191 11.09 -2.50 60.32
C ASP A 191 11.26 -3.92 59.77
N VAL A 192 11.62 -4.04 58.48
CA VAL A 192 11.87 -5.34 57.84
C VAL A 192 13.19 -5.97 58.29
N VAL A 193 14.18 -5.21 58.76
CA VAL A 193 15.42 -5.77 59.36
C VAL A 193 15.18 -6.34 60.76
N VAL A 194 14.34 -5.68 61.57
CA VAL A 194 14.04 -6.15 62.95
C VAL A 194 12.91 -7.19 62.99
N SER A 195 12.13 -7.31 61.91
CA SER A 195 11.07 -8.30 61.75
C SER A 195 11.60 -9.73 61.54
N PRO A 196 10.86 -10.78 61.95
CA PRO A 196 11.10 -12.18 61.55
C PRO A 196 11.16 -12.41 60.03
N VAL A 197 10.72 -11.44 59.23
CA VAL A 197 10.75 -11.46 57.75
C VAL A 197 12.15 -11.15 57.19
N ASN A 198 13.09 -10.66 57.99
CA ASN A 198 14.45 -10.30 57.54
C ASN A 198 15.18 -11.39 56.70
N PRO A 199 15.10 -12.70 56.99
CA PRO A 199 15.69 -13.74 56.13
C PRO A 199 15.07 -13.79 54.72
N LEU A 200 13.80 -13.39 54.58
CA LEU A 200 13.05 -13.40 53.31
C LEU A 200 13.19 -12.08 52.53
N ARG A 201 13.67 -11.02 53.19
CA ARG A 201 13.79 -9.63 52.69
C ARG A 201 14.47 -9.49 51.31
N ALA A 202 15.34 -10.42 50.94
CA ALA A 202 16.01 -10.43 49.64
C ALA A 202 15.07 -10.73 48.44
N GLY A 203 13.93 -11.38 48.70
CA GLY A 203 12.90 -11.68 47.70
C GLY A 203 11.79 -10.64 47.61
N LEU A 204 11.68 -9.74 48.61
CA LEU A 204 10.66 -8.71 48.63
C LEU A 204 10.98 -7.57 47.64
N PRO A 205 10.01 -7.13 46.82
CA PRO A 205 10.13 -5.92 46.04
C PRO A 205 9.94 -4.70 46.94
N TYR A 206 10.45 -3.55 46.53
CA TYR A 206 10.51 -2.33 47.35
C TYR A 206 10.29 -1.08 46.51
N ALA A 207 9.94 0.02 47.17
CA ALA A 207 9.88 1.35 46.56
C ALA A 207 10.82 2.31 47.31
N PHE A 208 11.24 3.38 46.63
CA PHE A 208 11.89 4.52 47.27
C PHE A 208 10.87 5.64 47.47
N CYS A 209 10.99 6.35 48.58
CA CYS A 209 10.02 7.33 49.06
C CYS A 209 10.73 8.61 49.52
N THR A 210 10.17 9.79 49.21
CA THR A 210 10.60 11.08 49.79
C THR A 210 10.01 11.29 51.19
N PRO A 211 10.52 12.24 51.99
CA PRO A 211 9.87 12.64 53.24
C PRO A 211 8.39 13.05 53.06
N ASP A 212 8.05 13.65 51.92
CA ASP A 212 6.70 14.13 51.57
C ASP A 212 5.82 13.04 50.89
N LEU A 213 6.18 11.77 51.05
CA LEU A 213 5.45 10.58 50.56
C LEU A 213 5.31 10.46 49.02
N HIS A 214 6.26 11.00 48.25
CA HIS A 214 6.32 10.77 46.80
C HIS A 214 7.15 9.52 46.46
N TYR A 215 6.68 8.72 45.50
CA TYR A 215 7.36 7.53 44.98
C TYR A 215 8.44 7.92 43.97
N ILE A 216 9.65 7.45 44.26
CA ILE A 216 10.82 7.55 43.40
C ILE A 216 11.00 6.20 42.69
N PRO A 217 10.86 6.15 41.34
CA PRO A 217 11.16 4.96 40.55
C PRO A 217 12.58 4.45 40.81
N ALA A 218 12.75 3.13 40.90
CA ALA A 218 14.05 2.50 41.13
C ALA A 218 15.05 2.87 40.01
N THR A 219 14.57 3.03 38.77
CA THR A 219 15.39 3.51 37.63
C THR A 219 15.87 4.96 37.75
N LEU A 220 15.28 5.78 38.62
CA LEU A 220 15.66 7.18 38.86
C LEU A 220 16.40 7.40 40.18
N GLN A 221 16.59 6.36 41.01
CA GLN A 221 17.18 6.44 42.36
C GLN A 221 18.49 7.24 42.40
N ALA A 222 19.40 7.02 41.44
CA ALA A 222 20.70 7.69 41.41
C ALA A 222 20.60 9.20 41.11
N GLN A 223 19.65 9.63 40.27
CA GLN A 223 19.41 11.05 39.98
C GLN A 223 18.69 11.72 41.15
N ALA A 224 17.72 11.03 41.76
CA ALA A 224 17.00 11.48 42.94
C ALA A 224 17.97 11.72 44.12
N ALA A 225 18.90 10.79 44.38
CA ALA A 225 19.92 10.91 45.41
C ALA A 225 20.89 12.10 45.22
N ALA A 226 21.06 12.60 44.00
CA ALA A 226 21.87 13.78 43.70
C ALA A 226 21.07 15.10 43.73
N SER A 227 19.74 15.03 43.65
CA SER A 227 18.87 16.19 43.43
C SER A 227 17.99 16.55 44.65
N ILE A 228 17.57 15.56 45.43
CA ILE A 228 16.64 15.75 46.55
C ILE A 228 17.43 16.14 47.81
N LYS A 229 17.04 17.27 48.43
CA LYS A 229 17.63 17.75 49.69
C LYS A 229 17.01 17.04 50.90
N GLY A 230 17.25 15.74 51.04
CA GLY A 230 16.79 14.95 52.17
C GLY A 230 17.13 13.47 52.05
N THR A 231 16.98 12.73 53.14
CA THR A 231 17.12 11.27 53.13
C THR A 231 15.90 10.65 52.45
N MET A 232 16.12 9.90 51.37
CA MET A 232 15.08 9.03 50.81
C MET A 232 14.98 7.74 51.64
N PHE A 233 13.76 7.26 51.83
CA PHE A 233 13.48 6.02 52.54
C PHE A 233 13.20 4.89 51.56
N LYS A 234 13.50 3.65 51.97
CA LYS A 234 13.11 2.43 51.25
C LYS A 234 11.99 1.75 52.02
N VAL A 235 10.91 1.41 51.33
CA VAL A 235 9.67 0.90 51.92
C VAL A 235 9.22 -0.42 51.25
N TYR A 236 8.40 -1.18 51.96
CA TYR A 236 7.96 -2.53 51.61
C TYR A 236 6.45 -2.73 51.77
N SER A 237 5.78 -3.25 50.74
CA SER A 237 4.34 -3.55 50.77
C SER A 237 4.01 -4.68 51.75
N GLN A 238 3.09 -4.43 52.69
CA GLN A 238 2.60 -5.44 53.64
C GLN A 238 2.03 -6.67 52.92
N LYS A 239 1.30 -6.47 51.81
CA LYS A 239 0.77 -7.60 51.03
C LYS A 239 1.89 -8.52 50.55
N HIS A 240 3.02 -7.98 50.08
CA HIS A 240 4.14 -8.80 49.62
C HIS A 240 4.92 -9.45 50.77
N ILE A 241 4.89 -8.86 51.96
CA ILE A 241 5.36 -9.51 53.19
C ILE A 241 4.48 -10.73 53.50
N ASP A 242 3.15 -10.56 53.55
CA ASP A 242 2.20 -11.65 53.83
C ASP A 242 2.27 -12.77 52.78
N ASP A 243 2.27 -12.43 51.49
CA ASP A 243 2.36 -13.39 50.39
C ASP A 243 3.66 -14.22 50.48
N LEU A 244 4.81 -13.57 50.70
CA LEU A 244 6.11 -14.25 50.75
C LEU A 244 6.30 -15.07 52.04
N GLN A 245 5.71 -14.64 53.16
CA GLN A 245 5.64 -15.45 54.38
C GLN A 245 4.79 -16.72 54.16
N GLN A 246 3.68 -16.62 53.44
CA GLN A 246 2.86 -17.79 53.10
C GLN A 246 3.60 -18.73 52.13
N GLU A 247 4.31 -18.23 51.12
CA GLU A 247 5.14 -19.08 50.24
C GLU A 247 6.26 -19.79 51.02
N HIS A 248 6.92 -19.11 51.95
CA HIS A 248 7.91 -19.73 52.83
C HIS A 248 7.28 -20.83 53.72
N GLN A 249 6.09 -20.57 54.27
CA GLN A 249 5.37 -21.55 55.07
C GLN A 249 4.97 -22.78 54.24
N ASN A 250 4.54 -22.58 52.98
CA ASN A 250 4.27 -23.68 52.05
C ASN A 250 5.55 -24.47 51.73
N ALA A 251 6.71 -23.81 51.55
CA ALA A 251 7.99 -24.48 51.33
C ALA A 251 8.42 -25.33 52.55
N MET A 252 8.13 -24.86 53.77
CA MET A 252 8.38 -25.60 55.01
C MET A 252 7.54 -26.88 55.14
N GLU A 253 6.36 -26.99 54.50
CA GLU A 253 5.56 -28.22 54.46
C GLU A 253 6.28 -29.36 53.70
N PHE A 254 7.20 -29.03 52.78
CA PHE A 254 8.06 -29.99 52.10
C PHE A 254 9.37 -30.29 52.87
N GLY A 255 9.54 -29.74 54.07
CA GLY A 255 10.67 -29.97 54.96
C GLY A 255 11.73 -28.86 54.92
N THR A 256 12.54 -28.78 55.98
CA THR A 256 13.50 -27.67 56.19
C THR A 256 14.50 -27.50 55.05
N ALA A 257 15.03 -28.59 54.48
CA ALA A 257 15.95 -28.53 53.35
C ALA A 257 15.31 -27.94 52.09
N ALA A 258 14.01 -28.15 51.86
CA ALA A 258 13.29 -27.55 50.74
C ALA A 258 13.08 -26.05 50.94
N ALA A 259 12.76 -25.63 52.17
CA ALA A 259 12.68 -24.21 52.53
C ALA A 259 14.05 -23.52 52.45
N GLU A 260 15.14 -24.15 52.89
CA GLU A 260 16.50 -23.61 52.78
C GLU A 260 16.94 -23.40 51.33
N GLU A 261 16.66 -24.34 50.42
CA GLU A 261 16.94 -24.16 48.99
C GLU A 261 16.02 -23.08 48.36
N TRP A 262 14.75 -23.01 48.76
CA TRP A 262 13.83 -21.95 48.29
C TRP A 262 14.30 -20.55 48.74
N VAL A 263 14.75 -20.40 49.99
CA VAL A 263 15.32 -19.13 50.51
C VAL A 263 16.56 -18.69 49.71
N LYS A 264 17.41 -19.62 49.25
CA LYS A 264 18.56 -19.30 48.38
C LYS A 264 18.14 -18.73 47.01
N GLY A 265 16.92 -19.00 46.55
CA GLY A 265 16.36 -18.43 45.33
C GLY A 265 15.90 -16.97 45.45
N LEU A 266 15.61 -16.49 46.67
CA LEU A 266 15.00 -15.17 46.90
C LEU A 266 15.80 -13.98 46.33
N PRO A 267 17.15 -13.92 46.43
CA PRO A 267 17.92 -12.82 45.84
C PRO A 267 17.85 -12.75 44.30
N LEU A 268 17.44 -13.82 43.62
CA LEU A 268 17.14 -13.82 42.19
C LEU A 268 15.69 -13.38 41.93
N LEU A 269 14.73 -13.89 42.72
CA LEU A 269 13.32 -13.51 42.64
C LEU A 269 13.12 -12.00 42.83
N GLY A 270 13.68 -11.41 43.89
CA GLY A 270 13.58 -9.97 44.14
C GLY A 270 14.21 -9.12 43.04
N LYS A 271 15.34 -9.57 42.47
CA LYS A 271 15.95 -8.93 41.29
C LYS A 271 15.06 -9.00 40.05
N GLN A 272 14.40 -10.14 39.81
CA GLN A 272 13.47 -10.31 38.68
C GLN A 272 12.24 -9.41 38.83
N GLN A 273 11.61 -9.37 40.01
CA GLN A 273 10.46 -8.50 40.28
C GLN A 273 10.81 -7.01 40.10
N MET A 274 11.93 -6.55 40.67
CA MET A 274 12.39 -5.17 40.50
C MET A 274 12.77 -4.84 39.05
N ALA A 275 13.37 -5.78 38.32
CA ALA A 275 13.67 -5.60 36.89
C ALA A 275 12.39 -5.55 36.03
N ASP A 276 11.35 -6.28 36.42
CA ASP A 276 10.07 -6.31 35.71
C ASP A 276 9.26 -5.01 35.92
N ALA A 277 9.20 -4.52 37.17
CA ALA A 277 8.68 -3.19 37.50
C ALA A 277 9.45 -2.08 36.75
N ALA A 278 10.78 -2.16 36.70
CA ALA A 278 11.64 -1.23 35.96
C ALA A 278 11.41 -1.23 34.43
N ARG A 279 10.65 -2.18 33.86
CA ARG A 279 10.18 -2.08 32.46
C ARG A 279 9.07 -1.04 32.32
N TRP A 280 8.18 -0.96 33.30
CA TRP A 280 7.07 -0.01 33.33
C TRP A 280 7.52 1.38 33.78
N GLU A 281 8.43 1.48 34.76
CA GLU A 281 9.06 2.76 35.13
C GLU A 281 9.73 3.45 33.92
N ARG A 282 10.47 2.69 33.10
CA ARG A 282 11.10 3.21 31.87
C ARG A 282 10.11 3.61 30.79
N TRP A 283 8.89 3.09 30.81
CA TRP A 283 7.84 3.47 29.86
C TRP A 283 7.10 4.73 30.35
N GLU A 284 6.78 4.83 31.64
CA GLU A 284 6.21 6.05 32.24
C GLU A 284 7.18 7.23 32.07
N ALA A 285 8.49 7.01 32.23
CA ALA A 285 9.52 8.03 32.04
C ALA A 285 9.72 8.49 30.57
N GLN A 286 8.98 7.94 29.59
CA GLN A 286 8.92 8.46 28.21
C GLN A 286 7.72 9.38 27.98
N LEU A 287 6.80 9.50 28.94
CA LEU A 287 5.66 10.40 28.88
C LEU A 287 6.07 11.83 29.30
N PRO A 288 5.37 12.88 28.85
CA PRO A 288 5.63 14.24 29.31
C PRO A 288 5.42 14.38 30.84
N LEU A 289 6.18 15.28 31.47
CA LEU A 289 6.05 15.50 32.91
C LEU A 289 4.66 16.05 33.26
N GLY A 290 4.00 15.45 34.24
CA GLY A 290 2.64 15.82 34.65
C GLY A 290 1.54 15.30 33.73
N SER A 291 1.87 14.51 32.70
CA SER A 291 0.85 13.84 31.89
C SER A 291 0.01 12.87 32.74
N ASP A 292 -1.30 12.99 32.61
CA ASP A 292 -2.24 12.02 33.16
C ASP A 292 -2.10 10.71 32.38
N ILE A 293 -1.47 9.71 33.01
CA ILE A 293 -1.27 8.37 32.44
C ILE A 293 -2.58 7.84 31.83
N SER A 294 -3.73 8.05 32.50
CA SER A 294 -5.05 7.59 32.03
C SER A 294 -5.55 8.27 30.75
N LYS A 295 -4.90 9.35 30.31
CA LYS A 295 -5.09 9.97 29.00
C LYS A 295 -4.04 9.47 27.99
N GLU A 296 -2.77 9.41 28.37
CA GLU A 296 -1.67 9.04 27.46
C GLU A 296 -1.72 7.59 26.94
N TRP A 297 -2.06 6.61 27.79
CA TRP A 297 -2.16 5.22 27.32
C TRP A 297 -3.43 4.98 26.49
N ARG A 298 -4.40 5.89 26.55
CA ARG A 298 -5.78 5.61 26.17
C ARG A 298 -5.90 5.38 24.66
N ALA A 299 -6.35 4.18 24.31
CA ALA A 299 -6.50 3.73 22.93
C ALA A 299 -7.30 4.72 22.06
N PRO A 300 -6.92 4.90 20.77
CA PRO A 300 -7.80 5.51 19.76
C PRO A 300 -9.13 4.75 19.74
N ARG A 301 -10.26 5.47 19.65
CA ARG A 301 -11.59 4.95 20.01
C ARG A 301 -12.15 3.93 19.01
N ASN A 302 -11.49 3.75 17.87
CA ASN A 302 -11.87 2.81 16.83
C ASN A 302 -10.69 2.58 15.86
N LEU A 303 -10.81 1.54 15.02
CA LEU A 303 -9.80 1.18 14.02
C LEU A 303 -9.58 2.26 12.93
N LYS A 304 -10.56 3.14 12.68
CA LYS A 304 -10.42 4.26 11.73
C LYS A 304 -9.43 5.29 12.28
N GLU A 305 -9.56 5.68 13.54
CA GLU A 305 -8.60 6.56 14.23
C GLU A 305 -7.19 5.95 14.30
N VAL A 306 -7.06 4.62 14.48
CA VAL A 306 -5.75 3.93 14.41
C VAL A 306 -5.13 4.03 13.01
N ASN A 307 -5.93 3.84 11.97
CA ASN A 307 -5.46 3.94 10.58
C ASN A 307 -5.14 5.39 10.19
N GLU A 308 -5.91 6.35 10.67
CA GLU A 308 -5.66 7.80 10.50
C GLU A 308 -4.39 8.24 11.24
N ALA A 309 -4.17 7.76 12.46
CA ALA A 309 -2.93 8.02 13.21
C ALA A 309 -1.70 7.42 12.50
N ARG A 310 -1.80 6.19 11.96
CA ARG A 310 -0.74 5.56 11.14
C ARG A 310 -0.50 6.32 9.83
N ALA A 311 -1.56 6.77 9.15
CA ALA A 311 -1.45 7.58 7.94
C ALA A 311 -0.80 8.95 8.22
N SER A 312 -1.20 9.61 9.31
CA SER A 312 -0.60 10.89 9.74
C SER A 312 0.87 10.73 10.16
N ARG A 313 1.22 9.64 10.84
CA ARG A 313 2.61 9.34 11.21
C ARG A 313 3.45 9.04 9.97
N ARG A 314 2.92 8.26 9.02
CA ARG A 314 3.56 8.01 7.72
C ARG A 314 3.82 9.33 7.00
N ALA A 315 2.81 10.19 6.87
CA ALA A 315 2.94 11.47 6.17
C ALA A 315 3.96 12.43 6.83
N ASP A 316 4.09 12.45 8.16
CA ASP A 316 5.13 13.23 8.84
C ASP A 316 6.53 12.64 8.60
N ILE A 317 6.69 11.31 8.65
CA ILE A 317 7.94 10.63 8.29
C ILE A 317 8.32 10.95 6.83
N GLU A 318 7.40 10.76 5.87
CA GLU A 318 7.63 11.02 4.44
C GLU A 318 7.98 12.50 4.19
N ARG A 319 7.28 13.43 4.85
CA ARG A 319 7.57 14.87 4.77
C ARG A 319 8.96 15.22 5.30
N ARG A 320 9.38 14.66 6.44
CA ARG A 320 10.71 14.91 7.01
C ARG A 320 11.82 14.21 6.20
N CYS A 321 11.57 13.01 5.68
CA CYS A 321 12.44 12.35 4.70
C CYS A 321 12.63 13.20 3.43
N TYR A 322 11.59 13.90 2.98
CA TYR A 322 11.67 14.79 1.82
C TYR A 322 12.40 16.11 2.11
N HIS A 323 12.22 16.71 3.29
CA HIS A 323 12.84 18.01 3.63
C HIS A 323 14.25 17.92 4.25
N GLU A 324 14.59 16.83 4.96
CA GLU A 324 15.81 16.75 5.80
C GLU A 324 16.89 15.79 5.26
N PHE A 325 16.65 15.13 4.13
CA PHE A 325 17.63 14.29 3.45
C PHE A 325 18.10 14.98 2.17
N GLN A 326 19.39 14.85 1.87
CA GLN A 326 19.97 15.29 0.60
C GLN A 326 20.73 14.12 -0.03
N PRO A 327 20.34 13.65 -1.24
CA PRO A 327 19.09 13.95 -1.94
C PRO A 327 17.83 13.58 -1.11
N PRO A 328 16.64 14.19 -1.37
CA PRO A 328 15.39 13.83 -0.70
C PRO A 328 15.08 12.34 -0.75
N LEU A 329 14.59 11.76 0.34
CA LEU A 329 14.37 10.32 0.45
C LEU A 329 12.90 9.95 0.17
N MET A 330 12.64 9.33 -0.98
CA MET A 330 11.28 9.19 -1.54
C MET A 330 10.46 8.04 -0.93
N PRO A 331 9.11 8.12 -0.91
CA PRO A 331 8.24 7.09 -0.33
C PRO A 331 8.39 5.69 -0.93
N ASN A 332 8.67 5.59 -2.23
CA ASN A 332 8.90 4.32 -2.92
C ASN A 332 10.26 3.68 -2.55
N VAL A 333 11.23 4.45 -2.06
CA VAL A 333 12.48 3.95 -1.47
C VAL A 333 12.24 3.53 -0.03
N LEU A 334 11.53 4.34 0.75
CA LEU A 334 11.19 4.07 2.16
C LEU A 334 10.47 2.72 2.33
N GLN A 335 9.69 2.26 1.35
CA GLN A 335 8.98 0.98 1.38
C GLN A 335 9.90 -0.26 1.46
N HIS A 336 11.21 -0.13 1.28
CA HIS A 336 12.19 -1.22 1.43
C HIS A 336 13.00 -1.16 2.73
N MET A 337 12.84 -0.10 3.52
CA MET A 337 13.59 0.08 4.77
C MET A 337 12.90 -0.59 5.96
N GLU A 338 13.57 -1.55 6.60
CA GLU A 338 13.10 -2.15 7.85
C GLU A 338 12.82 -1.10 8.95
N SER A 339 13.62 -0.04 9.00
CA SER A 339 13.45 1.08 9.93
C SER A 339 12.14 1.84 9.69
N PHE A 340 11.75 2.02 8.43
CA PHE A 340 10.46 2.64 8.07
C PHE A 340 9.29 1.71 8.41
N HIS A 341 9.38 0.43 8.08
CA HIS A 341 8.36 -0.57 8.45
C HIS A 341 8.14 -0.66 9.96
N ALA A 342 9.21 -0.65 10.75
CA ALA A 342 9.14 -0.59 12.20
C ALA A 342 8.49 0.73 12.69
N ALA A 343 8.85 1.87 12.09
CA ALA A 343 8.28 3.16 12.43
C ALA A 343 6.78 3.29 12.09
N MET A 344 6.27 2.57 11.09
CA MET A 344 4.85 2.51 10.74
C MET A 344 3.99 1.67 11.70
N GLN A 345 4.58 0.76 12.49
CA GLN A 345 3.81 -0.01 13.48
C GLN A 345 3.42 0.83 14.70
N ILE A 346 4.17 1.90 14.97
CA ILE A 346 3.95 2.83 16.07
C ILE A 346 2.72 3.70 15.76
N THR A 347 1.75 3.74 16.69
CA THR A 347 0.47 4.45 16.52
C THR A 347 0.44 5.85 17.15
N THR A 348 1.47 6.25 17.89
CA THR A 348 1.61 7.61 18.43
C THR A 348 2.10 8.59 17.35
N PRO A 349 1.89 9.92 17.51
CA PRO A 349 2.53 10.93 16.68
C PRO A 349 4.06 10.81 16.65
N LEU A 350 4.70 11.35 15.62
CA LEU A 350 6.15 11.44 15.54
C LEU A 350 6.62 12.67 16.33
N THR A 351 7.34 12.44 17.44
CA THR A 351 8.03 13.51 18.17
C THR A 351 9.40 13.74 17.54
N ASP A 352 9.96 14.94 17.69
CA ASP A 352 11.30 15.26 17.19
C ASP A 352 12.37 14.38 17.84
N SER A 353 12.20 14.03 19.12
CA SER A 353 13.05 13.05 19.83
C SER A 353 13.00 11.64 19.25
N ALA A 354 11.85 11.21 18.70
CA ALA A 354 11.73 9.92 18.02
C ALA A 354 12.25 10.00 16.57
N TRP A 355 12.18 11.18 15.96
CA TRP A 355 12.72 11.44 14.63
C TRP A 355 14.26 11.40 14.62
N GLU A 356 14.93 12.05 15.57
CA GLU A 356 16.40 12.01 15.70
C GLU A 356 16.96 10.58 15.94
N VAL A 357 16.15 9.66 16.47
CA VAL A 357 16.50 8.23 16.61
C VAL A 357 16.25 7.43 15.33
N LEU A 358 15.31 7.87 14.48
CA LEU A 358 14.90 7.19 13.24
C LEU A 358 15.75 7.63 12.03
N LYS A 359 15.97 8.95 11.88
CA LYS A 359 16.74 9.61 10.82
C LYS A 359 18.10 8.93 10.50
N PRO A 360 19.00 8.68 11.47
CA PRO A 360 20.27 8.00 11.18
C PRO A 360 20.11 6.54 10.72
N ARG A 361 19.02 5.86 11.09
CA ARG A 361 18.75 4.47 10.66
C ARG A 361 18.22 4.40 9.23
N LEU A 362 17.40 5.39 8.84
CA LEU A 362 16.96 5.55 7.45
C LEU A 362 18.15 5.90 6.54
N TYR A 363 19.05 6.79 6.98
CA TYR A 363 20.32 7.05 6.27
C TYR A 363 21.15 5.78 6.10
N ALA A 364 21.33 4.97 7.16
CA ALA A 364 22.09 3.72 7.09
C ALA A 364 21.43 2.60 6.24
N GLN A 365 20.16 2.78 5.83
CA GLN A 365 19.44 1.84 4.95
C GLN A 365 19.18 2.43 3.54
N ARG A 366 19.67 3.66 3.27
CA ARG A 366 19.46 4.39 2.01
C ARG A 366 19.89 3.59 0.79
N ASP A 367 21.19 3.38 0.64
CA ASP A 367 21.80 2.91 -0.60
C ASP A 367 21.22 1.56 -1.04
N ALA A 368 21.01 0.65 -0.08
CA ALA A 368 20.38 -0.65 -0.31
C ALA A 368 18.92 -0.54 -0.77
N ALA A 369 18.13 0.38 -0.19
CA ALA A 369 16.75 0.60 -0.59
C ALA A 369 16.63 1.30 -1.95
N GLU A 370 17.52 2.26 -2.24
CA GLU A 370 17.59 2.94 -3.54
C GLU A 370 18.03 1.97 -4.64
N GLN A 371 18.96 1.06 -4.35
CA GLN A 371 19.37 0.02 -5.29
C GLN A 371 18.27 -1.03 -5.55
N ILE A 372 17.42 -1.35 -4.57
CA ILE A 372 16.25 -2.23 -4.78
C ILE A 372 15.23 -1.56 -5.72
N GLU A 373 14.90 -0.28 -5.53
CA GLU A 373 14.05 0.45 -6.48
C GLU A 373 14.69 0.61 -7.85
N TYR A 374 16.01 0.82 -7.93
CA TYR A 374 16.73 0.87 -9.21
C TYR A 374 16.58 -0.44 -10.00
N MET A 375 16.87 -1.59 -9.38
CA MET A 375 16.73 -2.90 -10.03
C MET A 375 15.28 -3.18 -10.46
N ARG A 376 14.31 -2.70 -9.68
CA ARG A 376 12.87 -2.81 -9.98
C ARG A 376 12.45 -1.89 -11.14
N GLU A 377 12.91 -0.64 -11.17
CA GLU A 377 12.75 0.28 -12.30
C GLU A 377 13.35 -0.31 -13.58
N GLU A 378 14.54 -0.89 -13.49
CA GLU A 378 15.26 -1.48 -14.63
C GLU A 378 14.53 -2.73 -15.16
N GLN A 379 14.02 -3.60 -14.29
CA GLN A 379 13.16 -4.72 -14.67
C GLN A 379 11.83 -4.25 -15.29
N MET A 380 11.17 -3.22 -14.74
CA MET A 380 9.96 -2.67 -15.34
C MET A 380 10.23 -2.02 -16.70
N ARG A 381 11.36 -1.32 -16.87
CA ARG A 381 11.78 -0.72 -18.14
C ARG A 381 12.11 -1.78 -19.19
N ALA A 382 12.76 -2.88 -18.80
CA ALA A 382 13.00 -4.03 -19.67
C ALA A 382 11.68 -4.67 -20.14
N LEU A 383 10.71 -4.86 -19.23
CA LEU A 383 9.38 -5.38 -19.55
C LEU A 383 8.55 -4.43 -20.42
N GLN A 384 8.72 -3.12 -20.30
CA GLN A 384 8.11 -2.13 -21.20
C GLN A 384 8.78 -2.13 -22.58
N ALA A 385 10.12 -2.29 -22.65
CA ALA A 385 10.87 -2.35 -23.89
C ALA A 385 10.61 -3.62 -24.73
N THR A 386 10.00 -4.66 -24.15
CA THR A 386 9.54 -5.87 -24.88
C THR A 386 8.16 -5.74 -25.54
N ILE A 387 7.48 -4.59 -25.43
CA ILE A 387 6.17 -4.36 -26.07
C ILE A 387 6.37 -3.75 -27.47
N PRO A 388 5.74 -4.28 -28.55
CA PRO A 388 5.94 -3.76 -29.91
C PRO A 388 5.22 -2.42 -30.21
N ASP A 389 5.91 -1.58 -30.97
CA ASP A 389 5.44 -0.40 -31.73
C ASP A 389 4.82 0.80 -30.94
N PRO A 390 5.46 1.99 -30.95
CA PRO A 390 4.90 3.24 -30.41
C PRO A 390 3.52 3.64 -30.97
N ALA A 391 3.11 3.13 -32.13
CA ALA A 391 1.77 3.34 -32.69
C ALA A 391 0.65 2.90 -31.72
N TYR A 392 0.90 1.90 -30.87
CA TYR A 392 -0.08 1.41 -29.91
C TYR A 392 -0.38 2.44 -28.79
N GLN A 393 0.63 3.21 -28.35
CA GLN A 393 0.45 4.27 -27.36
C GLN A 393 -0.27 5.50 -27.92
N ALA A 394 -0.05 5.83 -29.20
CA ALA A 394 -0.72 6.96 -29.85
C ALA A 394 -2.26 6.83 -29.92
N MET A 395 -2.78 5.59 -29.88
CA MET A 395 -4.22 5.33 -29.96
C MET A 395 -4.95 5.47 -28.60
N TYR A 396 -4.22 5.44 -27.48
CA TYR A 396 -4.77 5.57 -26.12
C TYR A 396 -4.41 6.90 -25.41
N SER A 397 -3.66 7.78 -26.05
CA SER A 397 -3.25 9.08 -25.49
C SER A 397 -4.28 10.22 -25.65
N GLN A 398 -5.53 9.92 -25.99
CA GLN A 398 -6.66 10.84 -25.75
C GLN A 398 -7.39 10.44 -24.45
N PRO A 399 -7.90 11.41 -23.66
CA PRO A 399 -8.54 11.14 -22.37
C PRO A 399 -9.91 10.46 -22.52
N VAL A 400 -9.90 9.14 -22.67
CA VAL A 400 -11.11 8.30 -22.67
C VAL A 400 -11.56 8.08 -21.22
N ASP A 401 -12.85 8.34 -20.95
CA ASP A 401 -13.51 8.06 -19.67
C ASP A 401 -13.24 6.60 -19.23
N PRO A 402 -12.71 6.35 -18.01
CA PRO A 402 -12.43 5.00 -17.51
C PRO A 402 -13.65 4.05 -17.56
N THR A 403 -14.86 4.58 -17.43
CA THR A 403 -16.10 3.80 -17.55
C THR A 403 -16.39 3.36 -18.99
N VAL A 404 -15.87 4.06 -20.00
CA VAL A 404 -15.95 3.67 -21.42
C VAL A 404 -14.93 2.58 -21.71
N LEU A 405 -13.69 2.71 -21.23
CA LEU A 405 -12.66 1.67 -21.36
C LEU A 405 -13.09 0.36 -20.69
N GLN A 406 -13.65 0.42 -19.47
CA GLN A 406 -14.22 -0.75 -18.79
C GLN A 406 -15.38 -1.38 -19.59
N ARG A 407 -16.27 -0.58 -20.18
CA ARG A 407 -17.36 -1.08 -21.04
C ARG A 407 -16.86 -1.72 -22.34
N GLN A 408 -15.77 -1.22 -22.92
CA GLN A 408 -15.12 -1.82 -24.08
C GLN A 408 -14.46 -3.16 -23.72
N TYR A 409 -13.77 -3.25 -22.58
CA TYR A 409 -13.23 -4.51 -22.07
C TYR A 409 -14.34 -5.54 -21.82
N GLU A 410 -15.42 -5.16 -21.13
CA GLU A 410 -16.57 -6.05 -20.88
C GLU A 410 -17.23 -6.53 -22.19
N ALA A 411 -17.36 -5.67 -23.19
CA ALA A 411 -17.86 -6.04 -24.50
C ALA A 411 -16.94 -7.02 -25.25
N ALA A 412 -15.61 -6.83 -25.17
CA ALA A 412 -14.61 -7.71 -25.76
C ALA A 412 -14.56 -9.10 -25.09
N GLN A 413 -14.74 -9.17 -23.76
CA GLN A 413 -14.75 -10.45 -23.02
C GLN A 413 -16.10 -11.20 -23.10
N ALA A 414 -17.20 -10.54 -23.46
CA ALA A 414 -18.53 -11.15 -23.49
C ALA A 414 -18.66 -12.40 -24.41
N PRO A 415 -18.08 -12.47 -25.62
CA PRO A 415 -18.11 -13.67 -26.46
C PRO A 415 -17.38 -14.87 -25.84
N ILE A 416 -16.21 -14.64 -25.23
CA ILE A 416 -15.40 -15.67 -24.55
C ILE A 416 -16.18 -16.22 -23.35
N ARG A 417 -16.64 -15.33 -22.48
CA ARG A 417 -17.49 -15.66 -21.31
C ARG A 417 -18.75 -16.43 -21.71
N LYS A 418 -19.41 -16.05 -22.82
CA LYS A 418 -20.57 -16.78 -23.36
C LYS A 418 -20.22 -18.22 -23.76
N LYS A 419 -19.11 -18.44 -24.46
CA LYS A 419 -18.66 -19.79 -24.89
C LYS A 419 -18.26 -20.66 -23.69
N LEU A 420 -17.41 -20.15 -22.79
CA LEU A 420 -17.05 -20.82 -21.53
C LEU A 420 -18.29 -21.19 -20.70
N GLY A 421 -19.24 -20.26 -20.57
CA GLY A 421 -20.50 -20.48 -19.87
C GLY A 421 -21.39 -21.56 -20.50
N MET A 422 -21.40 -21.68 -21.83
CA MET A 422 -22.12 -22.74 -22.55
C MET A 422 -21.51 -24.12 -22.31
N TYR A 423 -20.18 -24.26 -22.36
CA TYR A 423 -19.52 -25.53 -22.07
C TYR A 423 -19.71 -25.96 -20.61
N ALA A 424 -19.63 -25.02 -19.66
CA ALA A 424 -19.96 -25.29 -18.26
C ALA A 424 -21.42 -25.77 -18.10
N ASP A 425 -22.40 -25.07 -18.70
CA ASP A 425 -23.82 -25.48 -18.68
C ASP A 425 -24.06 -26.88 -19.27
N ASP A 426 -23.23 -27.32 -20.22
CA ASP A 426 -23.29 -28.67 -20.79
C ASP A 426 -22.82 -29.74 -19.80
N LEU A 427 -21.65 -29.60 -19.16
CA LEU A 427 -21.19 -30.56 -18.15
C LEU A 427 -22.09 -30.56 -16.90
N ILE A 428 -22.48 -29.37 -16.42
CA ILE A 428 -23.40 -29.21 -15.29
C ILE A 428 -24.73 -29.92 -15.56
N ARG A 429 -25.25 -29.85 -16.79
CA ARG A 429 -26.51 -30.48 -17.20
C ARG A 429 -26.38 -31.99 -17.40
N ILE A 430 -25.31 -32.45 -18.06
CA ILE A 430 -25.14 -33.84 -18.50
C ILE A 430 -24.59 -34.71 -17.36
N LYS A 431 -23.37 -34.42 -16.87
CA LYS A 431 -22.70 -35.20 -15.82
C LYS A 431 -23.36 -34.95 -14.46
N TRP A 432 -23.53 -33.68 -14.09
CA TRP A 432 -23.97 -33.26 -12.76
C TRP A 432 -25.49 -33.02 -12.61
N LYS A 433 -26.29 -33.36 -13.64
CA LYS A 433 -27.77 -33.37 -13.62
C LYS A 433 -28.41 -32.05 -13.12
N LYS A 434 -27.85 -30.90 -13.53
CA LYS A 434 -28.16 -29.54 -13.04
C LYS A 434 -27.96 -29.37 -11.53
N GLY A 435 -26.87 -29.90 -11.00
CA GLY A 435 -26.50 -29.81 -9.59
C GLY A 435 -27.39 -30.60 -8.62
N LYS A 436 -28.25 -31.50 -9.13
CA LYS A 436 -29.16 -32.33 -8.31
C LYS A 436 -28.47 -33.44 -7.54
N VAL A 437 -27.26 -33.84 -7.93
CA VAL A 437 -26.44 -34.87 -7.28
C VAL A 437 -25.30 -34.29 -6.43
N LEU A 438 -25.27 -32.96 -6.25
CA LEU A 438 -24.26 -32.28 -5.44
C LEU A 438 -24.57 -32.39 -3.95
N ASN A 439 -23.55 -32.75 -3.20
CA ASN A 439 -23.51 -32.82 -1.75
C ASN A 439 -22.25 -32.10 -1.26
N ARG A 440 -21.98 -32.12 0.05
CA ARG A 440 -20.81 -31.44 0.64
C ARG A 440 -19.48 -32.00 0.15
N ASP A 441 -19.44 -33.29 -0.17
CA ASP A 441 -18.22 -34.07 -0.31
C ASP A 441 -17.75 -34.15 -1.76
N ASN A 442 -18.66 -34.01 -2.75
CA ASN A 442 -18.36 -33.95 -4.19
C ASN A 442 -18.40 -32.54 -4.80
N CYS A 443 -18.72 -31.49 -4.03
CA CYS A 443 -18.62 -30.10 -4.51
C CYS A 443 -17.20 -29.66 -4.91
N PRO A 444 -16.10 -30.08 -4.26
CA PRO A 444 -14.73 -29.77 -4.70
C PRO A 444 -14.39 -30.32 -6.08
N GLU A 445 -14.72 -31.59 -6.31
CA GLU A 445 -14.57 -32.32 -7.58
C GLU A 445 -15.33 -31.61 -8.71
N PHE A 446 -16.63 -31.37 -8.51
CA PHE A 446 -17.48 -30.60 -9.42
C PHE A 446 -16.89 -29.23 -9.78
N ALA A 447 -16.33 -28.51 -8.80
CA ALA A 447 -15.81 -27.16 -9.01
C ALA A 447 -14.60 -27.15 -9.94
N VAL A 448 -13.68 -28.11 -9.81
CA VAL A 448 -12.51 -28.22 -10.68
C VAL A 448 -12.90 -28.79 -12.05
N GLU A 449 -13.74 -29.82 -12.11
CA GLU A 449 -14.19 -30.42 -13.38
C GLU A 449 -14.86 -29.40 -14.31
N VAL A 450 -15.79 -28.58 -13.80
CA VAL A 450 -16.54 -27.61 -14.61
C VAL A 450 -15.64 -26.51 -15.16
N LEU A 451 -14.67 -26.05 -14.37
CA LEU A 451 -13.70 -25.04 -14.81
C LEU A 451 -12.75 -25.61 -15.88
N LEU A 452 -12.14 -26.77 -15.62
CA LEU A 452 -11.18 -27.38 -16.54
C LEU A 452 -11.84 -27.87 -17.83
N TYR A 453 -13.05 -28.44 -17.78
CA TYR A 453 -13.78 -28.81 -19.00
C TYR A 453 -14.08 -27.58 -19.86
N ALA A 454 -14.57 -26.49 -19.27
CA ALA A 454 -14.94 -25.30 -20.02
C ALA A 454 -13.71 -24.64 -20.69
N ARG A 455 -12.59 -24.49 -19.96
CA ARG A 455 -11.32 -23.98 -20.50
C ARG A 455 -10.76 -24.88 -21.59
N ASN A 456 -10.62 -26.18 -21.32
CA ASN A 456 -10.03 -27.11 -22.28
C ASN A 456 -10.91 -27.29 -23.51
N ARG A 457 -12.24 -27.30 -23.36
CA ARG A 457 -13.16 -27.38 -24.51
C ARG A 457 -13.17 -26.10 -25.34
N PHE A 458 -13.01 -24.93 -24.72
CA PHE A 458 -12.85 -23.66 -25.43
C PHE A 458 -11.57 -23.67 -26.28
N VAL A 459 -10.42 -23.95 -25.67
CA VAL A 459 -9.13 -24.00 -26.38
C VAL A 459 -9.15 -25.04 -27.52
N GLN A 460 -9.66 -26.26 -27.26
CA GLN A 460 -9.70 -27.35 -28.26
C GLN A 460 -10.65 -27.10 -29.45
N VAL A 461 -11.74 -26.34 -29.26
CA VAL A 461 -12.75 -26.13 -30.32
C VAL A 461 -12.48 -24.86 -31.12
N GLU A 462 -11.94 -23.84 -30.47
CA GLU A 462 -11.86 -22.50 -31.05
C GLU A 462 -10.48 -22.23 -31.68
N ARG A 463 -9.38 -22.82 -31.17
CA ARG A 463 -8.02 -22.64 -31.70
C ARG A 463 -7.79 -23.52 -32.95
N PRO A 464 -7.54 -22.93 -34.14
CA PRO A 464 -7.21 -23.68 -35.36
C PRO A 464 -5.92 -24.49 -35.17
N HIS A 465 -5.83 -25.65 -35.83
CA HIS A 465 -4.67 -26.56 -35.67
C HIS A 465 -3.50 -26.27 -36.64
N ASP A 466 -3.70 -25.38 -37.63
CA ASP A 466 -2.71 -25.08 -38.68
C ASP A 466 -2.42 -23.56 -38.76
N LEU A 467 -1.55 -23.05 -37.87
CA LEU A 467 -1.02 -21.68 -37.93
C LEU A 467 0.52 -21.67 -37.83
N PRO A 468 1.23 -20.87 -38.65
CA PRO A 468 2.69 -20.76 -38.56
C PRO A 468 3.15 -20.11 -37.23
N PRO A 469 4.32 -20.48 -36.67
CA PRO A 469 4.83 -19.89 -35.42
C PRO A 469 5.12 -18.38 -35.51
N ASP A 470 5.36 -17.86 -36.71
CA ASP A 470 5.89 -16.52 -37.00
C ASP A 470 4.86 -15.37 -36.85
N GLN A 471 3.73 -15.63 -36.18
CA GLN A 471 2.67 -14.64 -35.88
C GLN A 471 2.26 -14.60 -34.40
N MET A 472 2.93 -15.36 -33.52
CA MET A 472 2.62 -15.39 -32.08
C MET A 472 3.24 -14.18 -31.35
N THR A 473 2.52 -13.06 -31.35
CA THR A 473 2.77 -11.91 -30.44
C THR A 473 1.75 -11.92 -29.30
N ASP A 474 2.26 -11.91 -28.07
CA ASP A 474 1.58 -12.48 -26.89
C ASP A 474 0.31 -11.70 -26.43
N GLU A 475 0.20 -10.41 -26.74
CA GLU A 475 -0.95 -9.57 -26.35
C GLU A 475 -2.06 -9.48 -27.43
N SER A 476 -2.15 -10.44 -28.36
CA SER A 476 -3.20 -10.47 -29.40
C SER A 476 -3.74 -11.85 -29.80
N ASP A 477 -3.58 -12.89 -28.96
CA ASP A 477 -4.22 -14.20 -29.17
C ASP A 477 -5.77 -14.10 -29.01
N PRO A 478 -6.59 -14.39 -30.05
CA PRO A 478 -8.06 -14.42 -29.96
C PRO A 478 -8.63 -15.47 -28.99
N TRP A 479 -7.79 -16.42 -28.56
CA TRP A 479 -8.12 -17.57 -27.72
C TRP A 479 -7.62 -17.42 -26.26
N PHE A 480 -7.00 -16.28 -25.91
CA PHE A 480 -6.51 -15.96 -24.57
C PHE A 480 -7.58 -16.08 -23.48
N VAL A 481 -7.38 -16.97 -22.50
CA VAL A 481 -8.33 -17.18 -21.38
C VAL A 481 -7.80 -16.55 -20.10
N SER A 482 -8.12 -15.28 -19.85
CA SER A 482 -7.69 -14.57 -18.64
C SER A 482 -8.17 -15.19 -17.31
N LEU A 483 -7.42 -14.95 -16.23
CA LEU A 483 -7.84 -15.31 -14.87
C LEU A 483 -9.20 -14.70 -14.50
N GLU A 484 -9.49 -13.47 -14.95
CA GLU A 484 -10.78 -12.79 -14.76
C GLU A 484 -11.94 -13.44 -15.54
N ASN A 485 -11.67 -14.13 -16.67
CA ASN A 485 -12.68 -14.97 -17.33
C ASN A 485 -12.97 -16.26 -16.56
N MET A 486 -11.94 -16.88 -15.98
CA MET A 486 -12.11 -18.08 -15.14
C MET A 486 -12.77 -17.76 -13.79
N ARG A 487 -12.50 -16.58 -13.22
CA ARG A 487 -13.21 -16.02 -12.07
C ARG A 487 -14.68 -15.78 -12.36
N TRP A 488 -14.99 -15.10 -13.47
CA TRP A 488 -16.37 -14.92 -13.92
C TRP A 488 -17.09 -16.26 -14.11
N LEU A 489 -16.40 -17.26 -14.68
CA LEU A 489 -16.96 -18.60 -14.85
C LEU A 489 -17.26 -19.28 -13.50
N TYR A 490 -16.34 -19.19 -12.54
CA TYR A 490 -16.56 -19.68 -11.18
C TYR A 490 -17.77 -19.01 -10.52
N ASP A 491 -17.82 -17.67 -10.50
CA ASP A 491 -18.89 -16.91 -9.86
C ASP A 491 -20.28 -17.17 -10.47
N GLN A 492 -20.37 -17.24 -11.80
CA GLN A 492 -21.65 -17.40 -12.50
C GLN A 492 -22.12 -18.86 -12.59
N LYS A 493 -21.21 -19.83 -12.73
CA LYS A 493 -21.56 -21.24 -13.06
C LYS A 493 -21.26 -22.26 -11.97
N VAL A 494 -20.25 -22.05 -11.13
CA VAL A 494 -19.84 -23.03 -10.10
C VAL A 494 -20.40 -22.65 -8.74
N LYS A 495 -20.11 -21.43 -8.29
CA LYS A 495 -20.47 -20.86 -6.98
C LYS A 495 -21.97 -20.92 -6.70
N THR A 496 -22.79 -20.67 -7.72
CA THR A 496 -24.26 -20.77 -7.68
C THR A 496 -24.76 -22.16 -7.26
N TYR A 497 -23.95 -23.21 -7.41
CA TYR A 497 -24.23 -24.56 -6.92
C TYR A 497 -23.41 -24.96 -5.69
N THR A 498 -22.20 -24.44 -5.48
CA THR A 498 -21.31 -24.88 -4.38
C THR A 498 -21.47 -24.10 -3.07
N ASP A 499 -21.78 -22.80 -3.08
CA ASP A 499 -21.74 -21.92 -1.89
C ASP A 499 -22.69 -22.37 -0.74
N LYS A 500 -23.73 -23.13 -1.08
CA LYS A 500 -24.70 -23.77 -0.15
C LYS A 500 -24.17 -25.05 0.52
N HIS A 501 -23.02 -25.58 0.07
CA HIS A 501 -22.44 -26.85 0.51
C HIS A 501 -21.03 -26.66 1.11
N LEU A 502 -20.14 -25.95 0.39
CA LEU A 502 -18.77 -25.65 0.79
C LEU A 502 -18.21 -24.47 -0.03
N ARG A 503 -17.40 -23.60 0.60
CA ARG A 503 -16.80 -22.40 -0.02
C ARG A 503 -15.31 -22.50 -0.28
N GLU A 504 -14.59 -23.16 0.63
CA GLU A 504 -13.18 -23.48 0.46
C GLU A 504 -13.09 -24.84 -0.25
N LEU A 505 -12.97 -24.80 -1.57
CA LEU A 505 -13.14 -25.96 -2.46
C LEU A 505 -11.81 -26.51 -3.01
N PHE A 506 -10.72 -25.75 -2.86
CA PHE A 506 -9.48 -26.00 -3.60
C PHE A 506 -8.27 -26.19 -2.69
N HIS A 507 -7.41 -27.13 -3.03
CA HIS A 507 -6.00 -27.17 -2.66
C HIS A 507 -5.15 -26.65 -3.83
N CYS A 508 -3.88 -26.37 -3.55
CA CYS A 508 -2.91 -25.88 -4.51
C CYS A 508 -2.00 -27.05 -4.92
N THR A 509 -1.96 -27.38 -6.21
CA THR A 509 -1.35 -28.60 -6.77
C THR A 509 0.13 -28.78 -6.41
N GLU A 510 0.88 -27.68 -6.28
CA GLU A 510 2.29 -27.74 -5.89
C GLU A 510 2.53 -27.85 -4.37
N CYS A 511 1.55 -27.51 -3.53
CA CYS A 511 1.68 -27.46 -2.07
C CYS A 511 1.47 -28.82 -1.39
N LYS A 512 2.36 -29.77 -1.68
CA LYS A 512 2.35 -31.18 -1.22
C LYS A 512 2.39 -31.41 0.31
N SER A 513 2.33 -30.37 1.16
CA SER A 513 2.55 -30.45 2.60
C SER A 513 1.75 -29.47 3.48
N ALA A 514 0.68 -28.85 2.98
CA ALA A 514 -0.21 -28.03 3.81
C ALA A 514 -1.70 -28.17 3.40
N GLY A 515 -2.46 -28.99 4.13
CA GLY A 515 -3.90 -29.24 3.91
C GLY A 515 -4.83 -28.08 4.26
N LYS A 516 -4.50 -26.86 3.84
CA LYS A 516 -5.33 -25.66 3.94
C LYS A 516 -6.19 -25.53 2.68
N SER A 517 -7.50 -25.63 2.82
CA SER A 517 -8.44 -25.35 1.74
C SER A 517 -8.54 -23.83 1.46
N TYR A 518 -8.79 -23.49 0.20
CA TYR A 518 -8.93 -22.12 -0.28
C TYR A 518 -10.24 -21.95 -1.06
N ALA A 519 -10.84 -20.76 -0.97
CA ALA A 519 -11.80 -20.30 -1.97
C ALA A 519 -11.07 -19.84 -3.25
N PHE A 520 -11.74 -19.81 -4.40
CA PHE A 520 -11.14 -19.59 -5.73
C PHE A 520 -10.10 -18.45 -5.77
N GLU A 521 -10.49 -17.24 -5.35
CA GLU A 521 -9.60 -16.08 -5.38
C GLU A 521 -8.38 -16.22 -4.46
N GLY A 522 -8.58 -16.77 -3.26
CA GLY A 522 -7.50 -17.00 -2.31
C GLY A 522 -6.54 -18.12 -2.74
N MET A 523 -6.99 -19.05 -3.58
CA MET A 523 -6.15 -20.06 -4.22
C MET A 523 -5.27 -19.40 -5.30
N ILE A 524 -5.88 -18.68 -6.23
CA ILE A 524 -5.15 -18.00 -7.33
C ILE A 524 -4.14 -16.96 -6.79
N GLN A 525 -4.51 -16.22 -5.74
CA GLN A 525 -3.59 -15.31 -5.03
C GLN A 525 -2.46 -16.05 -4.30
N HIS A 526 -2.70 -17.24 -3.77
CA HIS A 526 -1.65 -18.07 -3.18
C HIS A 526 -0.68 -18.58 -4.25
N TYR A 527 -1.21 -19.06 -5.39
CA TYR A 527 -0.42 -19.59 -6.51
C TYR A 527 0.47 -18.50 -7.15
N GLY A 528 -0.11 -17.35 -7.52
CA GLY A 528 0.61 -16.20 -8.08
C GLY A 528 1.51 -15.43 -7.10
N ALA A 529 1.65 -15.91 -5.86
CA ALA A 529 2.55 -15.37 -4.83
C ALA A 529 3.52 -16.42 -4.25
N LYS A 530 3.52 -17.65 -4.78
CA LYS A 530 4.37 -18.76 -4.32
C LYS A 530 4.94 -19.66 -5.42
N HIS A 531 4.25 -19.81 -6.55
CA HIS A 531 4.52 -20.84 -7.55
C HIS A 531 4.79 -20.27 -8.95
N THR A 532 4.05 -19.24 -9.37
CA THR A 532 4.33 -18.49 -10.63
C THR A 532 4.47 -16.99 -10.38
N SER A 533 5.31 -16.32 -11.18
CA SER A 533 5.38 -14.87 -11.33
C SER A 533 4.53 -14.33 -12.48
N GLU A 534 4.04 -15.18 -13.40
CA GLU A 534 3.30 -14.78 -14.62
C GLU A 534 1.98 -14.08 -14.29
N PHE A 535 1.38 -14.41 -13.15
CA PHE A 535 0.15 -13.78 -12.65
C PHE A 535 0.37 -12.32 -12.19
N SER A 536 1.63 -11.86 -12.11
CA SER A 536 2.06 -10.78 -11.21
C SER A 536 3.04 -9.83 -11.91
N ARG A 537 2.53 -8.83 -12.65
CA ARG A 537 3.34 -7.76 -13.28
C ARG A 537 3.99 -6.84 -12.23
N GLY A 538 5.15 -7.26 -11.69
CA GLY A 538 6.05 -6.46 -10.84
C GLY A 538 5.63 -6.25 -9.37
N ASN A 539 4.53 -6.86 -8.92
CA ASN A 539 4.01 -6.77 -7.55
C ASN A 539 3.37 -8.10 -7.12
N ILE A 540 3.20 -8.35 -5.81
CA ILE A 540 2.51 -9.54 -5.24
C ILE A 540 0.97 -9.46 -5.41
N VAL A 541 0.49 -8.77 -6.46
CA VAL A 541 -0.93 -8.54 -6.74
C VAL A 541 -1.26 -9.13 -8.10
N VAL A 542 -2.12 -10.16 -8.10
CA VAL A 542 -2.54 -10.87 -9.31
C VAL A 542 -3.24 -9.90 -10.28
N HIS A 543 -2.75 -9.83 -11.52
CA HIS A 543 -3.25 -8.92 -12.56
C HIS A 543 -4.36 -9.57 -13.41
N TRP A 544 -5.49 -9.85 -12.75
CA TRP A 544 -6.62 -10.67 -13.21
C TRP A 544 -7.03 -10.51 -14.69
N GLN A 545 -7.04 -9.28 -15.21
CA GLN A 545 -7.55 -8.99 -16.55
C GLN A 545 -6.61 -9.37 -17.70
N SER A 546 -5.29 -9.46 -17.43
CA SER A 546 -4.23 -9.64 -18.45
C SER A 546 -3.19 -10.72 -18.10
N ALA A 547 -3.45 -11.54 -17.09
CA ALA A 547 -2.74 -12.80 -16.85
C ALA A 547 -3.60 -13.95 -17.41
N GLU A 548 -2.99 -14.88 -18.14
CA GLU A 548 -3.70 -16.06 -18.65
C GLU A 548 -3.94 -17.10 -17.55
N TRP A 549 -4.91 -17.98 -17.78
CA TRP A 549 -5.02 -19.26 -17.09
C TRP A 549 -3.94 -20.23 -17.62
N PRO A 550 -3.05 -20.74 -16.75
CA PRO A 550 -1.90 -21.54 -17.13
C PRO A 550 -2.29 -22.88 -17.77
N GLU A 551 -1.36 -23.51 -18.47
CA GLU A 551 -1.61 -24.79 -19.13
C GLU A 551 -1.92 -25.92 -18.14
N GLU A 552 -1.10 -26.03 -17.09
CA GLU A 552 -1.35 -26.92 -15.95
C GLU A 552 -2.27 -26.27 -14.90
N SER A 553 -3.16 -27.06 -14.30
CA SER A 553 -4.12 -26.54 -13.33
C SER A 553 -3.43 -26.13 -12.02
N PRO A 554 -3.64 -24.90 -11.50
CA PRO A 554 -3.25 -24.56 -10.13
C PRO A 554 -4.26 -25.06 -9.09
N LEU A 555 -5.47 -25.50 -9.53
CA LEU A 555 -6.55 -26.00 -8.69
C LEU A 555 -6.51 -27.52 -8.55
N GLU A 556 -6.56 -28.00 -7.32
CA GLU A 556 -6.80 -29.40 -6.96
C GLU A 556 -8.08 -29.50 -6.10
N PRO A 557 -8.94 -30.53 -6.25
CA PRO A 557 -10.11 -30.69 -5.38
C PRO A 557 -9.72 -30.91 -3.91
N CYS A 558 -10.23 -30.09 -2.97
CA CYS A 558 -9.84 -30.18 -1.56
C CYS A 558 -10.33 -31.45 -0.81
N ASN A 559 -11.00 -32.37 -1.51
CA ASN A 559 -11.39 -33.70 -1.05
C ASN A 559 -10.40 -34.80 -1.51
N GLY A 560 -9.39 -34.47 -2.32
CA GLY A 560 -8.44 -35.44 -2.89
C GLY A 560 -9.01 -36.29 -4.04
N ALA A 561 -10.17 -35.92 -4.60
CA ALA A 561 -10.71 -36.57 -5.80
C ALA A 561 -9.87 -36.20 -7.04
N ILE A 562 -9.67 -37.17 -7.93
CA ILE A 562 -9.09 -36.91 -9.25
C ILE A 562 -10.24 -36.49 -10.17
N PRO A 563 -10.29 -35.22 -10.64
CA PRO A 563 -11.40 -34.73 -11.46
C PRO A 563 -11.31 -35.32 -12.87
N ASP A 564 -12.43 -35.77 -13.42
CA ASP A 564 -12.53 -36.16 -14.84
C ASP A 564 -13.27 -35.06 -15.62
N PRO A 565 -12.56 -34.14 -16.29
CA PRO A 565 -13.19 -33.08 -17.06
C PRO A 565 -13.85 -33.57 -18.35
N THR A 566 -13.87 -34.88 -18.67
CA THR A 566 -14.55 -35.36 -19.87
C THR A 566 -16.07 -35.42 -19.72
N LEU A 567 -16.78 -35.31 -20.84
CA LEU A 567 -18.21 -35.65 -20.87
C LEU A 567 -18.36 -37.17 -20.84
N PRO A 568 -19.22 -37.74 -19.97
CA PRO A 568 -19.54 -39.16 -20.05
C PRO A 568 -20.13 -39.48 -21.44
N PRO A 569 -19.76 -40.61 -22.06
CA PRO A 569 -20.29 -41.00 -23.36
C PRO A 569 -21.82 -41.04 -23.31
N LYS A 570 -22.47 -40.54 -24.36
CA LYS A 570 -23.94 -40.62 -24.48
C LYS A 570 -24.32 -42.11 -24.47
N PRO A 571 -25.26 -42.55 -23.61
CA PRO A 571 -25.77 -43.91 -23.71
C PRO A 571 -26.43 -44.08 -25.07
N ASP A 572 -26.03 -45.12 -25.81
CA ASP A 572 -26.54 -45.35 -27.15
C ASP A 572 -28.07 -45.49 -27.15
N LYS A 573 -28.69 -44.90 -28.17
CA LYS A 573 -30.11 -45.11 -28.44
C LYS A 573 -30.29 -46.56 -28.88
N LYS A 574 -30.69 -47.42 -27.93
CA LYS A 574 -31.07 -48.84 -28.10
C LYS A 574 -31.19 -49.27 -29.57
N ALA A 575 -30.21 -50.03 -30.04
CA ALA A 575 -30.43 -50.88 -31.20
C ALA A 575 -31.51 -51.93 -30.86
N THR A 576 -32.37 -52.24 -31.81
CA THR A 576 -33.39 -53.27 -31.68
C THR A 576 -32.79 -54.63 -32.02
N GLU A 577 -33.03 -55.61 -31.14
CA GLU A 577 -33.04 -57.08 -31.35
C GLU A 577 -32.14 -57.72 -32.42
N GLY A 578 -31.26 -58.62 -31.95
CA GLY A 578 -30.93 -59.86 -32.68
C GLY A 578 -29.49 -60.00 -33.21
N GLY A 579 -28.94 -61.21 -33.10
CA GLY A 579 -27.63 -61.60 -33.64
C GLY A 579 -26.75 -62.31 -32.60
N ASP A 580 -26.11 -63.40 -32.99
CA ASP A 580 -25.27 -64.26 -32.14
C ASP A 580 -23.88 -64.46 -32.78
N ALA A 581 -22.94 -65.03 -32.01
CA ALA A 581 -21.69 -65.66 -32.43
C ALA A 581 -20.50 -64.81 -32.97
N SER A 582 -19.46 -64.73 -32.12
CA SER A 582 -18.09 -65.23 -32.39
C SER A 582 -17.07 -64.50 -33.30
N GLN A 583 -15.95 -64.16 -32.64
CA GLN A 583 -14.54 -64.45 -33.00
C GLN A 583 -13.69 -63.60 -33.99
N TYR A 584 -12.47 -63.33 -33.51
CA TYR A 584 -11.15 -63.24 -34.14
C TYR A 584 -10.72 -62.11 -35.12
N GLN A 585 -9.69 -61.40 -34.66
CA GLN A 585 -8.39 -61.09 -35.32
C GLN A 585 -8.32 -60.45 -36.73
N ALA A 586 -7.97 -59.15 -36.70
CA ALA A 586 -6.65 -58.61 -37.09
C ALA A 586 -6.30 -58.25 -38.55
N VAL A 587 -5.21 -57.46 -38.63
CA VAL A 587 -4.24 -57.17 -39.72
C VAL A 587 -4.65 -56.35 -40.98
N ASP A 588 -3.87 -55.26 -41.15
CA ASP A 588 -3.06 -54.89 -42.34
C ASP A 588 -3.63 -54.15 -43.59
N GLU A 589 -3.14 -52.90 -43.72
CA GLU A 589 -2.20 -52.45 -44.78
C GLU A 589 -2.69 -51.57 -45.99
N TYR A 590 -1.71 -50.96 -46.69
CA TYR A 590 -1.70 -49.79 -47.60
C TYR A 590 -2.64 -49.81 -48.84
N GLY A 591 -2.84 -48.63 -49.49
CA GLY A 591 -3.43 -48.61 -50.84
C GLY A 591 -3.64 -47.27 -51.60
N ALA A 592 -2.59 -46.45 -51.76
CA ALA A 592 -2.42 -45.28 -52.64
C ALA A 592 -3.44 -44.90 -53.78
N SER A 593 -3.80 -43.61 -53.84
CA SER A 593 -3.87 -42.68 -55.02
C SER A 593 -4.61 -43.02 -56.35
N ALA A 594 -5.46 -42.08 -56.82
CA ALA A 594 -5.50 -41.63 -58.24
C ALA A 594 -6.29 -40.32 -58.49
N GLN A 595 -5.76 -39.45 -59.35
CA GLN A 595 -6.40 -38.41 -60.20
C GLN A 595 -6.23 -38.86 -61.68
N PRO A 596 -6.73 -38.19 -62.76
CA PRO A 596 -7.39 -36.87 -62.88
C PRO A 596 -8.66 -36.84 -63.78
N GLY A 597 -9.24 -35.64 -64.05
CA GLY A 597 -10.19 -35.44 -65.18
C GLY A 597 -10.89 -34.07 -65.28
N TYR A 598 -10.83 -33.44 -66.48
CA TYR A 598 -11.55 -32.22 -66.95
C TYR A 598 -12.04 -32.50 -68.40
N PRO A 599 -13.05 -31.80 -69.03
CA PRO A 599 -13.17 -30.33 -69.15
C PRO A 599 -14.62 -29.71 -69.22
N ALA A 600 -14.71 -28.41 -69.58
CA ALA A 600 -15.90 -27.51 -69.65
C ALA A 600 -16.92 -27.84 -70.79
N TYR A 601 -18.12 -27.23 -70.96
CA TYR A 601 -18.60 -25.81 -70.96
C TYR A 601 -20.15 -25.73 -70.68
N GLN A 602 -20.97 -24.64 -70.80
CA GLN A 602 -20.90 -23.25 -71.32
C GLN A 602 -22.04 -22.35 -70.75
N ASN A 603 -21.93 -21.00 -70.86
CA ASN A 603 -22.97 -19.92 -70.86
C ASN A 603 -24.04 -19.86 -69.73
N GLY A 604 -24.54 -18.69 -69.28
CA GLY A 604 -24.39 -17.26 -69.64
C GLY A 604 -25.36 -16.42 -68.75
N SER A 605 -25.64 -15.12 -68.89
CA SER A 605 -25.22 -14.02 -69.79
C SER A 605 -25.58 -12.65 -69.16
N TRP A 606 -25.09 -11.52 -69.71
CA TRP A 606 -25.50 -10.14 -69.34
C TRP A 606 -26.67 -9.62 -70.21
N PRO A 607 -27.18 -8.38 -69.98
CA PRO A 607 -26.70 -7.27 -70.82
C PRO A 607 -26.57 -5.89 -70.13
N ALA A 608 -26.01 -4.90 -70.86
CA ALA A 608 -25.99 -3.47 -70.52
C ALA A 608 -26.09 -2.61 -71.79
N THR A 609 -26.56 -1.35 -71.68
CA THR A 609 -26.56 -0.28 -72.72
C THR A 609 -26.79 1.06 -71.96
N ASP A 610 -26.10 2.19 -72.13
CA ASP A 610 -25.76 3.05 -73.32
C ASP A 610 -27.00 3.64 -74.03
N GLN A 611 -27.03 4.86 -74.62
CA GLN A 611 -26.14 6.05 -74.75
C GLN A 611 -27.04 7.24 -75.27
N ALA A 612 -26.71 8.55 -75.38
CA ALA A 612 -25.58 9.46 -75.10
C ALA A 612 -26.08 10.94 -75.09
N GLY A 613 -25.22 11.95 -74.81
CA GLY A 613 -25.51 13.40 -74.99
C GLY A 613 -24.28 14.30 -74.70
N TYR A 614 -24.13 15.46 -75.36
CA TYR A 614 -22.84 16.20 -75.46
C TYR A 614 -22.91 17.75 -75.31
N SER A 615 -21.73 18.36 -75.06
CA SER A 615 -21.37 19.81 -75.09
C SER A 615 -21.78 20.70 -73.88
N ALA A 616 -20.99 21.69 -73.41
CA ALA A 616 -19.66 22.21 -73.81
C ALA A 616 -18.87 22.89 -72.63
N TYR A 617 -17.61 23.28 -72.91
CA TYR A 617 -16.57 23.97 -72.09
C TYR A 617 -16.79 25.52 -71.95
N PRO A 618 -15.92 26.34 -71.28
CA PRO A 618 -14.68 26.07 -70.52
C PRO A 618 -14.57 26.74 -69.10
N PRO A 619 -13.48 26.48 -68.34
CA PRO A 619 -12.91 27.36 -67.32
C PRO A 619 -11.55 28.00 -67.74
N ASP A 620 -11.29 29.24 -67.32
CA ASP A 620 -10.02 29.96 -67.60
C ASP A 620 -9.05 29.97 -66.40
N ALA A 621 -7.80 29.56 -66.63
CA ALA A 621 -6.61 30.03 -65.89
C ALA A 621 -5.31 29.56 -66.59
N HIS A 622 -4.46 30.51 -67.02
CA HIS A 622 -2.98 30.47 -67.03
C HIS A 622 -2.42 31.57 -67.95
N GLY A 623 -1.36 32.26 -67.51
CA GLY A 623 -0.64 33.24 -68.35
C GLY A 623 0.21 34.22 -67.55
N TYR A 624 1.52 34.01 -67.52
CA TYR A 624 2.49 34.92 -66.90
C TYR A 624 3.73 35.04 -67.80
N THR A 625 3.96 36.23 -68.37
CA THR A 625 5.23 36.63 -69.01
C THR A 625 5.48 38.13 -68.75
N PRO A 626 6.74 38.64 -68.79
CA PRO A 626 7.10 39.92 -68.17
C PRO A 626 7.50 41.05 -69.15
N TYR A 627 7.95 42.18 -68.57
CA TYR A 627 8.57 43.40 -69.13
C TYR A 627 7.67 44.64 -69.39
N GLY A 628 8.18 45.82 -69.01
CA GLY A 628 7.75 47.13 -69.54
C GLY A 628 7.60 48.28 -68.53
N TYR A 629 8.68 49.02 -68.24
CA TYR A 629 8.56 50.43 -67.79
C TYR A 629 8.25 51.33 -68.99
N PRO A 630 7.53 52.47 -68.81
CA PRO A 630 8.25 53.74 -69.03
C PRO A 630 7.81 54.93 -68.15
N TYR A 631 8.84 55.73 -67.78
CA TYR A 631 8.92 57.19 -67.59
C TYR A 631 7.68 58.09 -67.35
N ALA A 632 7.87 59.03 -66.41
CA ALA A 632 7.01 60.18 -66.16
C ALA A 632 7.50 61.48 -66.84
N SER A 633 6.61 62.45 -66.99
CA SER A 633 6.89 63.88 -67.29
C SER A 633 5.67 64.74 -66.88
N GLY A 634 5.79 65.98 -66.38
CA GLY A 634 6.96 66.67 -65.84
C GLY A 634 6.70 68.17 -65.53
N THR A 635 7.50 68.77 -64.63
CA THR A 635 7.98 70.18 -64.62
C THR A 635 6.97 71.35 -64.44
N PRO A 636 7.41 72.60 -64.08
CA PRO A 636 8.66 73.08 -63.44
C PRO A 636 8.46 74.16 -62.31
N ALA A 637 9.60 74.64 -61.75
CA ALA A 637 9.84 76.02 -61.24
C ALA A 637 9.20 76.51 -59.91
N ASP A 638 9.83 77.35 -59.06
CA ASP A 638 11.25 77.75 -58.89
C ASP A 638 11.53 78.22 -57.41
N PRO A 639 12.48 79.09 -56.98
CA PRO A 639 13.37 78.73 -55.86
C PRO A 639 13.41 79.69 -54.65
N HIS A 640 13.83 79.16 -53.49
CA HIS A 640 14.74 79.77 -52.48
C HIS A 640 14.50 79.17 -51.08
N HIS A 641 15.45 78.37 -50.57
CA HIS A 641 16.14 78.65 -49.30
C HIS A 641 17.38 77.76 -49.14
N GLN A 642 18.20 78.04 -48.13
CA GLN A 642 19.60 77.63 -48.04
C GLN A 642 19.88 76.80 -46.77
N HIS A 643 20.90 75.95 -46.84
CA HIS A 643 21.58 75.24 -45.74
C HIS A 643 20.76 74.23 -44.88
N GLY A 644 21.12 72.96 -45.05
CA GLY A 644 20.80 71.86 -44.12
C GLY A 644 21.57 70.61 -44.52
N TYR A 645 22.78 70.41 -43.99
CA TYR A 645 23.64 69.27 -44.34
C TYR A 645 23.22 68.01 -43.55
N TYR A 646 22.06 67.46 -43.90
CA TYR A 646 21.58 66.21 -43.32
C TYR A 646 22.38 65.01 -43.88
N PRO A 647 22.73 64.00 -43.06
CA PRO A 647 23.15 62.71 -43.59
C PRO A 647 22.00 62.07 -44.38
N PRO A 648 22.29 61.19 -45.35
CA PRO A 648 21.25 60.55 -46.17
C PRO A 648 20.29 59.73 -45.28
N PRO A 649 18.99 59.69 -45.61
CA PRO A 649 18.03 58.88 -44.86
C PRO A 649 18.40 57.40 -44.99
N VAL A 650 18.62 56.75 -43.84
CA VAL A 650 19.03 55.34 -43.82
C VAL A 650 17.91 54.47 -44.34
N ASN A 651 18.22 53.57 -45.28
CA ASN A 651 17.22 52.72 -45.91
C ASN A 651 16.76 51.65 -44.92
N PRO A 652 15.45 51.53 -44.57
CA PRO A 652 14.99 50.53 -43.62
C PRO A 652 15.35 49.09 -44.00
N ALA A 653 15.43 48.80 -45.31
CA ALA A 653 15.83 47.51 -45.82
C ALA A 653 17.34 47.20 -45.62
N SER A 654 18.22 48.21 -45.62
CA SER A 654 19.63 47.97 -45.28
C SER A 654 19.80 47.77 -43.78
N LEU A 655 19.14 48.60 -42.94
CA LEU A 655 19.19 48.44 -41.48
C LEU A 655 18.77 47.04 -41.01
N HIS A 656 17.74 46.44 -41.61
CA HIS A 656 17.33 45.07 -41.29
C HIS A 656 18.36 44.02 -41.75
N HIS A 657 19.02 44.25 -42.89
CA HIS A 657 20.10 43.39 -43.38
C HIS A 657 21.34 43.49 -42.48
N ASP A 658 21.78 44.72 -42.14
CA ASP A 658 22.89 45.01 -41.24
C ASP A 658 22.65 44.38 -39.84
N GLN A 659 21.40 44.36 -39.37
CA GLN A 659 20.98 43.69 -38.13
C GLN A 659 21.06 42.16 -38.21
N ILE A 660 20.58 41.54 -39.29
CA ILE A 660 20.67 40.09 -39.50
C ILE A 660 22.13 39.64 -39.66
N ASP A 661 22.94 40.39 -40.42
CA ASP A 661 24.36 40.12 -40.59
C ASP A 661 25.09 40.21 -39.25
N PHE A 662 24.86 41.27 -38.45
CA PHE A 662 25.44 41.40 -37.12
C PHE A 662 25.05 40.22 -36.20
N LEU A 663 23.75 39.92 -36.13
CA LEU A 663 23.20 38.82 -35.33
C LEU A 663 23.87 37.49 -35.70
N ALA A 664 23.98 37.20 -36.99
CA ALA A 664 24.53 35.93 -37.46
C ALA A 664 26.06 35.84 -37.36
N ASN A 665 26.80 36.94 -37.45
CA ASN A 665 28.23 36.96 -37.17
C ASN A 665 28.51 36.74 -35.67
N VAL A 666 27.75 37.37 -34.78
CA VAL A 666 27.88 37.18 -33.33
C VAL A 666 27.47 35.76 -32.92
N ALA A 667 26.36 35.23 -33.46
CA ALA A 667 25.94 33.85 -33.20
C ALA A 667 26.99 32.82 -33.66
N ARG A 668 27.66 33.09 -34.80
CA ARG A 668 28.77 32.30 -35.31
C ARG A 668 29.98 32.34 -34.38
N GLU A 669 30.45 33.52 -34.01
CA GLU A 669 31.60 33.71 -33.11
C GLU A 669 31.39 32.92 -31.80
N LEU A 670 30.25 33.11 -31.14
CA LEU A 670 29.92 32.44 -29.87
C LEU A 670 29.77 30.92 -30.04
N TRP A 671 29.22 30.46 -31.16
CA TRP A 671 29.11 29.03 -31.46
C TRP A 671 30.50 28.37 -31.61
N ASP A 672 31.41 29.03 -32.32
CA ASP A 672 32.74 28.49 -32.57
C ASP A 672 33.62 28.59 -31.30
N THR A 673 33.52 29.66 -30.50
CA THR A 673 34.20 29.78 -29.19
C THR A 673 33.74 28.72 -28.18
N THR A 674 32.44 28.39 -28.14
CA THR A 674 31.91 27.34 -27.24
C THR A 674 32.21 25.90 -27.70
N ALA A 675 32.94 25.69 -28.79
CA ALA A 675 33.25 24.36 -29.31
C ALA A 675 34.27 23.59 -28.44
N GLY A 676 34.21 22.26 -28.53
CA GLY A 676 35.23 21.36 -27.99
C GLY A 676 35.24 21.15 -26.46
N VAL A 677 34.19 21.56 -25.76
CA VAL A 677 33.96 21.20 -24.34
C VAL A 677 33.26 19.84 -24.28
N GLN A 678 33.84 18.87 -23.59
CA GLN A 678 33.19 17.56 -23.37
C GLN A 678 32.09 17.67 -22.31
N GLY A 679 30.95 16.99 -22.54
CA GLY A 679 29.80 17.05 -21.63
C GLY A 679 28.96 18.33 -21.69
N LEU A 680 29.26 19.25 -22.62
CA LEU A 680 28.44 20.45 -22.84
C LEU A 680 27.20 20.11 -23.69
N GLU A 681 26.09 19.86 -23.01
CA GLU A 681 24.75 19.66 -23.60
C GLU A 681 24.36 20.76 -24.60
N GLU A 682 23.80 20.36 -25.75
CA GLU A 682 23.33 21.27 -26.80
C GLU A 682 22.32 22.32 -26.29
N SER A 683 21.45 21.97 -25.33
CA SER A 683 20.49 22.92 -24.72
C SER A 683 21.20 24.06 -23.99
N VAL A 684 22.17 23.75 -23.14
CA VAL A 684 23.01 24.72 -22.42
C VAL A 684 23.80 25.58 -23.41
N ARG A 685 24.35 24.97 -24.46
CA ARG A 685 25.15 25.68 -25.48
C ARG A 685 24.30 26.63 -26.32
N VAL A 686 23.15 26.18 -26.82
CA VAL A 686 22.22 27.01 -27.62
C VAL A 686 21.66 28.14 -26.77
N HIS A 687 21.20 27.87 -25.54
CA HIS A 687 20.73 28.92 -24.62
C HIS A 687 21.84 29.95 -24.32
N THR A 688 23.08 29.50 -24.06
CA THR A 688 24.24 30.40 -23.84
C THR A 688 24.51 31.28 -25.06
N VAL A 689 24.52 30.72 -26.27
CA VAL A 689 24.74 31.48 -27.51
C VAL A 689 23.61 32.48 -27.74
N LEU A 690 22.34 32.09 -27.55
CA LEU A 690 21.19 33.00 -27.72
C LEU A 690 21.20 34.15 -26.71
N HIS A 691 21.52 33.89 -25.44
CA HIS A 691 21.65 34.93 -24.41
C HIS A 691 22.71 35.98 -24.81
N HIS A 692 23.91 35.54 -25.21
CA HIS A 692 24.98 36.45 -25.62
C HIS A 692 24.71 37.16 -26.95
N VAL A 693 23.98 36.54 -27.89
CA VAL A 693 23.48 37.20 -29.10
C VAL A 693 22.54 38.35 -28.73
N VAL A 694 21.53 38.12 -27.88
CA VAL A 694 20.61 39.17 -27.41
C VAL A 694 21.37 40.29 -26.71
N LEU A 695 22.29 39.94 -25.81
CA LEU A 695 23.07 40.90 -25.02
C LEU A 695 23.93 41.82 -25.91
N ARG A 696 24.69 41.24 -26.85
CA ARG A 696 25.56 41.99 -27.77
C ARG A 696 24.76 42.79 -28.79
N PHE A 697 23.65 42.26 -29.30
CA PHE A 697 22.75 42.97 -30.21
C PHE A 697 22.11 44.19 -29.53
N LYS A 698 21.62 44.02 -28.29
CA LYS A 698 21.07 45.12 -27.47
C LYS A 698 22.12 46.19 -27.17
N ALA A 699 23.37 45.79 -26.92
CA ALA A 699 24.49 46.73 -26.72
C ALA A 699 24.89 47.50 -27.99
N HIS A 700 24.69 46.93 -29.18
CA HIS A 700 25.05 47.57 -30.45
C HIS A 700 23.94 48.45 -31.03
N PHE A 701 22.69 47.98 -31.02
CA PHE A 701 21.54 48.67 -31.64
C PHE A 701 20.61 49.37 -30.64
N GLY A 702 20.77 49.18 -29.32
CA GLY A 702 19.92 49.76 -28.28
C GLY A 702 18.53 49.13 -28.13
N LEU A 703 18.25 48.07 -28.89
CA LEU A 703 16.97 47.33 -28.93
C LEU A 703 17.22 45.82 -28.91
N GLU A 704 16.30 45.01 -28.38
CA GLU A 704 16.42 43.55 -28.41
C GLU A 704 15.98 42.97 -29.76
N PRO A 705 16.63 41.90 -30.26
CA PRO A 705 16.20 41.24 -31.49
C PRO A 705 14.89 40.48 -31.24
N SER A 706 13.96 40.56 -32.19
CA SER A 706 12.71 39.79 -32.11
C SER A 706 12.94 38.31 -32.44
N LEU A 707 12.06 37.44 -31.93
CA LEU A 707 12.05 36.02 -32.32
C LEU A 707 11.84 35.84 -33.84
N ASP A 708 11.14 36.78 -34.49
CA ASP A 708 10.97 36.82 -35.94
C ASP A 708 12.29 37.08 -36.67
N MET A 709 13.08 38.05 -36.22
CA MET A 709 14.41 38.35 -36.80
C MET A 709 15.38 37.17 -36.58
N LEU A 710 15.33 36.52 -35.42
CA LEU A 710 16.09 35.29 -35.17
C LEU A 710 15.63 34.15 -36.10
N THR A 711 14.32 34.02 -36.33
CA THR A 711 13.74 33.02 -37.26
C THR A 711 14.19 33.27 -38.70
N ASP A 712 14.19 34.53 -39.15
CA ASP A 712 14.64 34.93 -40.49
C ASP A 712 16.15 34.66 -40.68
N ALA A 713 16.98 35.06 -39.70
CA ALA A 713 18.42 34.76 -39.70
C ALA A 713 18.69 33.24 -39.74
N LEU A 714 17.98 32.44 -38.93
CA LEU A 714 18.07 30.98 -38.95
C LEU A 714 17.58 30.39 -40.27
N ALA A 715 16.54 30.96 -40.89
CA ALA A 715 16.03 30.50 -42.17
C ALA A 715 17.05 30.73 -43.29
N ASN A 716 17.54 31.96 -43.42
CA ASN A 716 18.15 32.49 -44.65
C ASN A 716 19.66 32.77 -44.57
N HIS A 717 20.25 33.01 -43.39
CA HIS A 717 21.65 33.41 -43.30
C HIS A 717 22.63 32.23 -43.11
N ASN A 718 23.57 32.07 -44.04
CA ASN A 718 24.46 30.89 -44.11
C ASN A 718 25.27 30.61 -42.84
N LEU A 719 25.74 31.65 -42.12
CA LEU A 719 26.54 31.45 -40.91
C LEU A 719 25.75 30.78 -39.77
N MET A 720 24.42 30.90 -39.75
CA MET A 720 23.54 30.36 -38.70
C MET A 720 23.39 28.83 -38.75
N ARG A 721 23.91 28.15 -39.78
CA ARG A 721 23.63 26.73 -40.04
C ARG A 721 23.89 25.78 -38.84
N PRO A 722 25.02 25.83 -38.11
CA PRO A 722 25.24 24.93 -36.98
C PRO A 722 24.28 25.21 -35.82
N LEU A 723 24.00 26.49 -35.53
CA LEU A 723 23.02 26.88 -34.52
C LEU A 723 21.61 26.41 -34.93
N LYS A 724 21.26 26.45 -36.22
CA LYS A 724 19.99 25.96 -36.79
C LYS A 724 19.82 24.44 -36.66
N GLU A 725 20.90 23.70 -36.90
CA GLU A 725 20.93 22.24 -36.99
C GLU A 725 21.16 21.54 -35.64
N ALA A 726 21.71 22.25 -34.64
CA ALA A 726 21.87 21.78 -33.26
C ALA A 726 20.55 21.20 -32.71
N SER A 727 20.61 20.00 -32.13
CA SER A 727 19.47 19.13 -31.85
C SER A 727 19.51 18.54 -30.44
N GLY A 728 18.46 17.81 -30.05
CA GLY A 728 18.36 17.16 -28.74
C GLY A 728 17.64 17.99 -27.66
N MET A 729 17.14 19.18 -28.00
CA MET A 729 16.50 20.09 -27.04
C MET A 729 14.99 19.85 -26.92
N ALA A 730 14.45 19.92 -25.71
CA ALA A 730 13.00 19.90 -25.44
C ALA A 730 12.43 21.30 -25.17
N CYS A 731 11.11 21.44 -25.34
CA CYS A 731 10.39 22.69 -25.04
C CYS A 731 10.05 22.77 -23.54
N MET A 732 10.65 23.71 -22.82
CA MET A 732 10.40 23.92 -21.38
C MET A 732 8.92 24.21 -21.10
N THR A 733 8.25 25.01 -21.92
CA THR A 733 6.81 25.30 -21.75
C THR A 733 5.96 24.04 -21.92
N CYS A 734 6.27 23.11 -22.85
CA CYS A 734 5.56 21.83 -22.96
C CYS A 734 5.72 20.96 -21.72
N ILE A 735 6.94 20.84 -21.21
CA ILE A 735 7.24 20.07 -20.00
C ILE A 735 6.53 20.69 -18.79
N SER A 736 6.62 22.01 -18.65
CA SER A 736 6.02 22.81 -17.57
C SER A 736 4.49 22.76 -17.55
N SER A 737 3.85 22.72 -18.72
CA SER A 737 2.39 22.65 -18.87
C SER A 737 1.77 21.33 -18.42
N ASN A 738 2.59 20.28 -18.25
CA ASN A 738 2.16 18.92 -17.93
C ASN A 738 2.70 18.47 -16.55
N LEU A 739 3.06 19.43 -15.69
CA LEU A 739 3.59 19.15 -14.35
C LEU A 739 2.46 18.91 -13.34
N ASP A 740 2.07 17.65 -13.17
CA ASP A 740 1.94 17.15 -11.80
C ASP A 740 3.32 17.27 -11.12
N GLY A 741 3.36 17.79 -9.89
CA GLY A 741 4.58 18.25 -9.20
C GLY A 741 5.67 17.21 -8.92
N PHE A 742 5.51 15.97 -9.40
CA PHE A 742 6.51 14.91 -9.34
C PHE A 742 7.56 14.97 -10.48
N VAL A 743 7.23 15.53 -11.64
CA VAL A 743 8.11 15.46 -12.83
C VAL A 743 9.31 16.41 -12.73
N ALA A 744 9.18 17.53 -12.01
CA ALA A 744 10.26 18.51 -11.80
C ALA A 744 11.48 17.97 -11.01
N PHE A 745 11.37 16.77 -10.42
CA PHE A 745 12.46 16.11 -9.69
C PHE A 745 13.04 14.88 -10.42
N LYS A 746 12.61 14.61 -11.67
CA LYS A 746 13.29 13.64 -12.54
C LYS A 746 14.61 14.27 -13.07
N PRO A 747 15.71 13.50 -13.22
CA PRO A 747 16.89 13.93 -13.98
C PRO A 747 16.55 14.44 -15.37
N TYR A 748 17.30 15.41 -15.92
CA TYR A 748 17.05 16.02 -17.24
C TYR A 748 16.76 15.00 -18.36
N ALA A 749 17.58 13.96 -18.50
CA ALA A 749 17.35 12.87 -19.46
C ALA A 749 15.99 12.17 -19.27
N LYS A 750 15.53 12.00 -18.02
CA LYS A 750 14.19 11.47 -17.68
C LYS A 750 13.06 12.52 -17.78
N ARG A 751 13.35 13.82 -17.81
CA ARG A 751 12.34 14.88 -18.13
C ARG A 751 12.08 14.97 -19.63
N ILE A 752 13.12 14.90 -20.45
CA ILE A 752 13.01 15.08 -21.90
C ILE A 752 12.65 13.79 -22.66
N ALA A 753 12.90 12.60 -22.09
CA ALA A 753 12.64 11.30 -22.74
C ALA A 753 11.19 11.09 -23.22
N ASP A 754 10.20 11.59 -22.46
CA ASP A 754 8.78 11.46 -22.77
C ASP A 754 8.31 12.52 -23.81
N TYR A 755 9.20 13.42 -24.25
CA TYR A 755 8.88 14.57 -25.10
C TYR A 755 9.60 14.53 -26.44
N LYS A 756 8.99 15.17 -27.45
CA LYS A 756 9.63 15.37 -28.74
C LYS A 756 10.85 16.29 -28.57
N LEU A 757 12.02 15.77 -28.92
CA LEU A 757 13.23 16.57 -29.08
C LEU A 757 13.21 17.29 -30.42
N TYR A 758 13.77 18.50 -30.44
CA TYR A 758 13.80 19.41 -31.57
C TYR A 758 15.23 19.80 -31.93
N ASN A 759 15.40 20.38 -33.12
CA ASN A 759 16.53 21.25 -33.42
C ASN A 759 16.13 22.72 -33.24
N THR A 760 17.09 23.64 -33.08
CA THR A 760 16.82 25.05 -32.76
C THR A 760 15.76 25.68 -33.68
N SER A 761 15.85 25.42 -35.00
CA SER A 761 14.90 25.94 -35.98
C SER A 761 13.47 25.42 -35.78
N SER A 762 13.32 24.13 -35.47
CA SER A 762 12.00 23.51 -35.23
C SER A 762 11.47 23.79 -33.82
N LEU A 763 12.33 23.99 -32.82
CA LEU A 763 11.97 24.40 -31.46
C LEU A 763 11.38 25.81 -31.46
N ILE A 764 12.06 26.77 -32.11
CA ILE A 764 11.57 28.14 -32.28
C ILE A 764 10.23 28.16 -33.05
N THR A 765 10.13 27.37 -34.12
CA THR A 765 8.89 27.25 -34.89
C THR A 765 7.75 26.68 -34.04
N HIS A 766 8.02 25.64 -33.25
CA HIS A 766 7.07 25.02 -32.32
C HIS A 766 6.62 26.00 -31.22
N PHE A 767 7.56 26.64 -30.51
CA PHE A 767 7.27 27.62 -29.46
C PHE A 767 6.42 28.79 -30.00
N LYS A 768 6.80 29.33 -31.16
CA LYS A 768 6.06 30.41 -31.84
C LYS A 768 4.65 30.00 -32.28
N THR A 769 4.42 28.74 -32.65
CA THR A 769 3.11 28.30 -33.17
C THR A 769 2.19 27.66 -32.13
N VAL A 770 2.74 27.17 -31.01
CA VAL A 770 1.98 26.46 -29.97
C VAL A 770 1.83 27.26 -28.69
N HIS A 771 2.79 28.15 -28.37
CA HIS A 771 2.81 28.88 -27.10
C HIS A 771 2.69 30.41 -27.24
N LEU A 772 3.26 31.03 -28.27
CA LEU A 772 3.14 32.47 -28.51
C LEU A 772 1.80 32.87 -29.17
N GLY A 773 0.74 32.80 -28.37
CA GLY A 773 -0.51 33.52 -28.65
C GLY A 773 -0.40 35.02 -28.33
N SER A 774 -1.39 35.80 -28.78
CA SER A 774 -1.41 37.27 -28.70
C SER A 774 -1.42 37.89 -27.28
N ASP A 775 -1.46 37.07 -26.23
CA ASP A 775 -1.55 37.50 -24.82
C ASP A 775 -0.93 36.45 -23.87
N SER A 776 0.11 35.73 -24.33
CA SER A 776 0.66 34.55 -23.63
C SER A 776 1.62 34.87 -22.46
N GLY A 777 2.25 36.06 -22.46
CA GLY A 777 3.14 36.52 -21.38
C GLY A 777 4.50 35.82 -21.26
N LEU A 778 4.81 34.85 -22.12
CA LEU A 778 6.06 34.07 -22.10
C LEU A 778 7.23 34.82 -22.78
N ASP A 779 8.44 34.71 -22.23
CA ASP A 779 9.67 35.22 -22.84
C ASP A 779 10.45 34.06 -23.48
N TRP A 780 10.62 34.10 -24.80
CA TRP A 780 11.33 33.07 -25.57
C TRP A 780 12.79 32.86 -25.15
N LYS A 781 13.39 33.83 -24.44
CA LYS A 781 14.75 33.73 -23.90
C LYS A 781 14.85 32.73 -22.75
N GLU A 782 13.79 32.61 -21.95
CA GLU A 782 13.76 31.81 -20.71
C GLU A 782 12.84 30.58 -20.88
N ASP A 783 11.59 30.77 -21.33
CA ASP A 783 10.52 29.75 -21.28
C ASP A 783 10.57 28.69 -22.42
N MET A 784 11.53 28.81 -23.34
CA MET A 784 11.58 28.01 -24.58
C MET A 784 12.41 26.72 -24.47
N ILE A 785 13.57 26.76 -23.82
CA ILE A 785 14.56 25.67 -23.86
C ILE A 785 14.62 25.00 -22.48
N GLU A 786 14.30 23.71 -22.41
CA GLU A 786 14.53 22.92 -21.19
C GLU A 786 16.03 22.77 -20.93
N LEU A 787 16.49 23.09 -19.72
CA LEU A 787 17.89 23.02 -19.32
C LEU A 787 18.17 21.85 -18.35
N PRO A 788 19.41 21.32 -18.32
CA PRO A 788 19.85 20.37 -17.30
C PRO A 788 19.85 20.95 -15.88
N GLU A 789 20.04 20.08 -14.89
CA GLU A 789 20.21 20.45 -13.49
C GLU A 789 21.37 21.43 -13.27
N ASP A 790 21.21 22.30 -12.28
CA ASP A 790 22.24 23.13 -11.65
C ASP A 790 23.59 22.41 -11.53
N ASP A 791 23.59 21.16 -11.03
CA ASP A 791 24.81 20.39 -10.76
C ASP A 791 25.48 19.86 -12.05
N ASN A 792 24.72 19.46 -13.06
CA ASN A 792 25.27 19.10 -14.37
C ASN A 792 25.90 20.32 -15.06
N ILE A 793 25.34 21.52 -14.87
CA ILE A 793 25.94 22.76 -15.36
C ILE A 793 27.19 23.14 -14.53
N ARG A 794 27.22 22.86 -13.21
CA ARG A 794 28.41 23.04 -12.35
C ARG A 794 29.57 22.11 -12.74
N GLU A 795 29.30 20.87 -13.14
CA GLU A 795 30.34 19.91 -13.57
C GLU A 795 31.14 20.41 -14.79
N LEU A 796 30.61 21.33 -15.59
CA LEU A 796 31.34 22.01 -16.67
C LEU A 796 32.60 22.75 -16.18
N LEU A 797 32.70 23.07 -14.88
CA LEU A 797 33.89 23.65 -14.25
C LEU A 797 35.13 22.75 -14.37
N ILE A 798 34.94 21.43 -14.50
CA ILE A 798 36.03 20.44 -14.66
C ILE A 798 35.99 19.72 -16.02
N ALA A 799 35.18 20.21 -16.96
CA ALA A 799 35.02 19.61 -18.28
C ALA A 799 36.28 19.70 -19.14
N ILE A 800 36.65 18.59 -19.79
CA ILE A 800 37.79 18.53 -20.71
C ILE A 800 37.51 19.46 -21.90
N GLY A 801 38.40 20.43 -22.13
CA GLY A 801 38.27 21.44 -23.18
C GLY A 801 37.62 22.76 -22.74
N MET A 802 37.26 22.90 -21.45
CA MET A 802 36.95 24.19 -20.83
C MET A 802 38.21 25.07 -20.70
N ASN A 803 38.06 26.39 -20.76
CA ASN A 803 39.09 27.39 -20.50
C ASN A 803 38.47 28.65 -19.88
N ASP A 804 39.30 29.62 -19.47
CA ASP A 804 38.85 30.87 -18.80
C ASP A 804 37.79 31.65 -19.61
N GLU A 805 37.91 31.69 -20.95
CA GLU A 805 36.99 32.41 -21.85
C GLU A 805 35.61 31.72 -21.94
N LYS A 806 35.59 30.41 -22.19
CA LYS A 806 34.36 29.61 -22.27
C LYS A 806 33.63 29.57 -20.93
N LEU A 807 34.36 29.43 -19.83
CA LEU A 807 33.80 29.50 -18.48
C LEU A 807 33.17 30.87 -18.23
N GLY A 808 33.84 31.96 -18.62
CA GLY A 808 33.31 33.31 -18.50
C GLY A 808 31.98 33.50 -19.25
N LEU A 809 31.88 32.99 -20.49
CA LEU A 809 30.63 33.04 -21.27
C LEU A 809 29.50 32.27 -20.59
N ILE A 810 29.73 31.04 -20.14
CA ILE A 810 28.69 30.20 -19.51
C ILE A 810 28.30 30.75 -18.13
N ALA A 811 29.27 31.15 -17.31
CA ALA A 811 29.02 31.66 -15.97
C ALA A 811 28.32 33.04 -15.95
N GLN A 812 28.45 33.84 -17.01
CA GLN A 812 27.67 35.07 -17.15
C GLN A 812 26.17 34.81 -17.33
N VAL A 813 25.80 33.69 -17.95
CA VAL A 813 24.40 33.25 -18.10
C VAL A 813 23.89 32.58 -16.82
N PHE A 814 24.77 31.83 -16.13
CA PHE A 814 24.44 31.09 -14.91
C PHE A 814 25.18 31.60 -13.65
N PRO A 815 25.05 32.89 -13.27
CA PRO A 815 25.91 33.54 -12.26
C PRO A 815 25.69 33.07 -10.80
N LYS A 816 24.73 32.17 -10.56
CA LYS A 816 24.48 31.53 -9.27
C LYS A 816 25.16 30.16 -9.14
N LEU A 817 25.62 29.57 -10.24
CA LEU A 817 26.12 28.19 -10.26
C LEU A 817 27.63 28.12 -10.05
N PHE A 818 28.36 29.11 -10.56
CA PHE A 818 29.82 29.17 -10.48
C PHE A 818 30.28 30.13 -9.37
N PRO A 819 31.42 29.85 -8.71
CA PRO A 819 31.94 30.70 -7.65
C PRO A 819 32.43 32.05 -8.17
N ASN A 820 32.38 33.09 -7.33
CA ASN A 820 32.80 34.45 -7.66
C ASN A 820 33.91 34.90 -6.67
N PRO A 821 35.13 35.24 -7.14
CA PRO A 821 35.58 35.25 -8.53
C PRO A 821 35.69 33.84 -9.13
N LEU A 822 35.56 33.74 -10.46
CA LEU A 822 35.75 32.49 -11.19
C LEU A 822 37.20 31.98 -11.00
N PRO A 823 37.41 30.65 -10.90
CA PRO A 823 38.74 30.08 -10.88
C PRO A 823 39.36 30.18 -12.28
N LYS A 824 40.69 30.23 -12.32
CA LYS A 824 41.45 30.10 -13.57
C LYS A 824 41.65 28.62 -13.86
N ILE A 825 41.23 28.20 -15.04
CA ILE A 825 41.33 26.83 -15.56
C ILE A 825 42.56 26.72 -16.48
N GLY A 826 42.88 27.78 -17.24
CA GLY A 826 44.04 27.85 -18.15
C GLY A 826 43.67 28.00 -19.62
#